data_AF-K1QDK8-F1
#
_entry.id   AF-K1QDK8-F1
#
_cell.length_a   1.000
_cell.length_b   1.000
_cell.length_c   1.000
_cell.angle_alpha   90.00
_cell.angle_beta   90.00
_cell.angle_gamma   90.00
#
_symmetry.space_group_name_H-M   'P 1'
#
loop_
_entity.id
_entity.type
_entity.pdbx_description
1 polymer ?
#
loop_
_entity_poly.entity_id
_entity_poly.type
_entity_poly.pdbx_seq_one_letter_code
_entity_poly.pdbx_strand_id
1 'polypeptide(L)'
;MSSVQYMEFDSRYLPAACISFLFFLFLFKFASPKLSKKIFAKYNDLPEASRIDWDTRHNSPTVRTECAVVMGYMLADAVMMTIYYKQIGEVFFYFHHAASIYAYYYVVVYGVMTGFANYRLLAEISTPFVNNRYFFDVLGIKKTDPLGFTNGILMTLSFFAVRILVMPIYWMKVYQVYGTEAFLRTGHVQMVLLVTCVVLDIINLFWFYKMLKGVHKVLREWKSTYSKWQPTKDGGKAPRDSSTRTTTWYCNSPYNCNGSQRMVQDKTYYLGLIRGKLNDLNAENARLKKEIENSSEENSSFLTYEKRAESLASEIRDLQGELGDYNTLVDKLTTDEDIQDVEFDLNDLRANNEREAKKIEDLFEVKKEKEDRIRQLETELDQEKRMADNLVNDMDPDMRQKYFALKDMNEHMLRQLEKSQQELDVLNSKIGNLQEELSMSQVKQEAVRLYDQINDLEIQRDNYLEETRNKQSPAEERERLLKQVKEDNQEIASLERQTNELKEKIENIEEEIRQLDLDIEENQGERNQKYKELKKREETIDEFLNNFEESKGQEMEKLKQTEQNIVSLLEHTSRNMSRFTALPTPQELGTMKEDLEFKTGEMKKSEQTTVGLAAESDKLQSDLQKVEQLEEKINTELVMLKEKTATMEKELEIYSDLSSLKEEAEKKRRKLMDDRVSLQRRRDTFKKTMQQLTIINTKTMECDYRAISKRVSSVISDFNTILQKQMAGKTSM
;
A
#
# COMPACT_ATOMS: atom_id res chain seq x y z
N MET A 1 23.92 20.38 -20.47
CA MET A 1 22.88 20.93 -21.36
C MET A 1 21.54 20.75 -20.68
N SER A 2 21.05 21.80 -20.01
CA SER A 2 19.68 21.89 -19.51
C SER A 2 19.39 23.37 -19.34
N SER A 3 18.59 23.90 -20.27
CA SER A 3 18.21 25.30 -20.38
C SER A 3 17.30 25.72 -19.23
N VAL A 4 17.78 26.64 -18.39
CA VAL A 4 16.92 27.36 -17.43
C VAL A 4 16.01 28.29 -18.24
N GLN A 5 14.74 27.95 -18.35
CA GLN A 5 13.71 28.83 -18.90
C GLN A 5 13.40 29.92 -17.86
N TYR A 6 13.63 31.18 -18.23
CA TYR A 6 13.04 32.31 -17.52
C TYR A 6 11.52 32.22 -17.65
N MET A 7 10.82 32.16 -16.51
CA MET A 7 9.37 32.19 -16.47
C MET A 7 8.93 33.64 -16.76
N GLU A 8 8.78 33.99 -18.04
CA GLU A 8 8.09 35.21 -18.44
C GLU A 8 6.63 35.12 -17.98
N PHE A 9 6.16 36.12 -17.22
CA PHE A 9 4.75 36.26 -16.89
C PHE A 9 3.97 36.50 -18.19
N ASP A 10 3.39 35.43 -18.72
CA ASP A 10 2.64 35.50 -19.98
C ASP A 10 1.33 36.27 -19.75
N SER A 11 1.37 37.55 -20.11
CA SER A 11 0.24 38.47 -19.99
C SER A 11 -0.96 38.06 -20.84
N ARG A 12 -0.90 36.99 -21.65
CA ARG A 12 -2.04 36.45 -22.40
C ARG A 12 -3.01 35.67 -21.53
N TYR A 13 -2.58 35.17 -20.36
CA TYR A 13 -3.48 34.48 -19.43
C TYR A 13 -4.46 35.40 -18.72
N LEU A 14 -4.09 36.66 -18.46
CA LEU A 14 -4.97 37.62 -17.79
C LEU A 14 -6.21 37.99 -18.65
N PRO A 15 -6.06 38.32 -19.95
CA PRO A 15 -7.19 38.49 -20.86
C PRO A 15 -7.97 37.19 -21.05
N ALA A 16 -7.32 36.03 -21.14
CA ALA A 16 -8.01 34.74 -21.26
C ALA A 16 -8.85 34.42 -20.02
N ALA A 17 -8.35 34.72 -18.81
CA ALA A 17 -9.09 34.60 -17.56
C ALA A 17 -10.26 35.59 -17.49
N CYS A 18 -10.04 36.86 -17.86
CA CYS A 18 -11.09 37.88 -17.92
C CYS A 18 -12.19 37.53 -18.95
N ILE A 19 -11.81 37.04 -20.13
CA ILE A 19 -12.74 36.61 -21.19
C ILE A 19 -13.51 35.36 -20.73
N SER A 20 -12.83 34.40 -20.11
CA SER A 20 -13.48 33.20 -19.56
C SER A 20 -14.44 33.56 -18.44
N PHE A 21 -14.06 34.47 -17.54
CA PHE A 21 -14.93 34.99 -16.48
C PHE A 21 -16.19 35.64 -17.04
N LEU A 22 -16.05 36.53 -18.03
CA LEU A 22 -17.17 37.20 -18.68
C LEU A 22 -18.04 36.21 -19.48
N PHE A 23 -17.44 35.21 -20.13
CA PHE A 23 -18.11 34.17 -20.90
C PHE A 23 -18.94 33.24 -20.00
N PHE A 24 -18.36 32.75 -18.90
CA PHE A 24 -19.09 31.91 -17.94
C PHE A 24 -20.14 32.71 -17.17
N LEU A 25 -19.89 33.97 -16.84
CA LEU A 25 -20.93 34.87 -16.31
C LEU A 25 -22.09 35.04 -17.28
N PHE A 26 -21.81 35.20 -18.57
CA PHE A 26 -22.85 35.28 -19.59
C PHE A 26 -23.63 33.97 -19.72
N LEU A 27 -22.92 32.83 -19.74
CA LEU A 27 -23.52 31.51 -19.82
C LEU A 27 -24.46 31.24 -18.64
N PHE A 28 -24.01 31.47 -17.40
CA PHE A 28 -24.80 31.14 -16.22
C PHE A 28 -25.89 32.17 -15.93
N LYS A 29 -25.63 33.47 -16.12
CA LYS A 29 -26.62 34.52 -15.82
C LYS A 29 -27.66 34.71 -16.91
N PHE A 30 -27.35 34.39 -18.17
CA PHE A 30 -28.24 34.71 -19.30
C PHE A 30 -28.55 33.53 -20.22
N ALA A 31 -27.59 32.66 -20.54
CA ALA A 31 -27.84 31.55 -21.45
C ALA A 31 -28.57 30.38 -20.74
N SER A 32 -28.12 30.00 -19.56
CA SER A 32 -28.67 28.88 -18.78
C SER A 32 -30.14 29.08 -18.39
N PRO A 33 -30.60 30.26 -17.92
CA PRO A 33 -32.01 30.45 -17.59
C PRO A 33 -32.90 30.43 -18.85
N LYS A 34 -32.43 31.02 -19.96
CA LYS A 34 -33.16 31.07 -21.24
C LYS A 34 -33.26 29.70 -21.90
N LEU A 35 -32.19 28.91 -21.83
CA LEU A 35 -32.13 27.57 -22.40
C LEU A 35 -32.93 26.58 -21.54
N SER A 36 -32.79 26.65 -20.22
CA SER A 36 -33.54 25.79 -19.27
C SER A 36 -35.04 26.04 -19.37
N LYS A 37 -35.48 27.31 -19.49
CA LYS A 37 -36.88 27.66 -19.75
C LYS A 37 -37.41 27.14 -21.08
N LYS A 38 -36.57 27.03 -22.11
CA LYS A 38 -36.96 26.60 -23.46
C LYS A 38 -37.02 25.08 -23.58
N ILE A 39 -36.12 24.36 -22.91
CA ILE A 39 -36.01 22.90 -22.97
C ILE A 39 -36.94 22.22 -21.95
N PHE A 40 -37.11 22.80 -20.76
CA PHE A 40 -37.89 22.20 -19.67
C PHE A 40 -39.05 23.10 -19.25
N ALA A 41 -40.28 22.75 -19.65
CA ALA A 41 -41.47 23.56 -19.35
C ALA A 41 -41.71 23.74 -17.83
N LYS A 42 -41.40 22.71 -17.03
CA LYS A 42 -41.49 22.71 -15.55
C LYS A 42 -40.45 23.60 -14.86
N TYR A 43 -39.49 24.17 -15.61
CA TYR A 43 -38.51 25.10 -15.07
C TYR A 43 -39.15 26.36 -14.46
N ASN A 44 -40.29 26.81 -15.01
CA ASN A 44 -41.01 27.97 -14.48
C ASN A 44 -41.70 27.69 -13.14
N ASP A 45 -41.96 26.42 -12.84
CA ASP A 45 -42.66 25.97 -11.63
C ASP A 45 -41.70 25.74 -10.44
N LEU A 46 -40.39 25.83 -10.68
CA LEU A 46 -39.39 25.70 -9.62
C LEU A 46 -39.47 26.87 -8.63
N PRO A 47 -39.37 26.59 -7.31
CA PRO A 47 -39.20 27.61 -6.29
C PRO A 47 -38.05 28.55 -6.63
N GLU A 48 -38.19 29.83 -6.28
CA GLU A 48 -37.21 30.87 -6.64
C GLU A 48 -35.80 30.53 -6.17
N ALA A 49 -35.66 29.94 -4.99
CA ALA A 49 -34.38 29.45 -4.45
C ALA A 49 -33.74 28.35 -5.30
N SER A 50 -34.54 27.40 -5.81
CA SER A 50 -34.06 26.28 -6.62
C SER A 50 -33.68 26.70 -8.05
N ARG A 51 -34.36 27.71 -8.62
CA ARG A 51 -33.92 28.32 -9.89
C ARG A 51 -32.63 29.08 -9.73
N ILE A 52 -32.48 29.84 -8.64
CA ILE A 52 -31.25 30.58 -8.37
C ILE A 52 -30.07 29.61 -8.22
N ASP A 53 -30.22 28.51 -7.49
CA ASP A 53 -29.17 27.49 -7.36
C ASP A 53 -28.82 26.83 -8.71
N TRP A 54 -29.84 26.49 -9.51
CA TRP A 54 -29.69 25.96 -10.87
C TRP A 54 -28.92 26.92 -11.80
N ASP A 55 -29.28 28.20 -11.78
CA ASP A 55 -28.71 29.23 -12.65
C ASP A 55 -27.32 29.71 -12.19
N THR A 56 -27.02 29.63 -10.88
CA THR A 56 -25.78 30.18 -10.31
C THR A 56 -24.77 29.14 -9.85
N ARG A 57 -25.11 27.83 -9.88
CA ARG A 57 -24.21 26.69 -9.64
C ARG A 57 -23.33 26.81 -8.38
N HIS A 58 -23.88 27.36 -7.29
CA HIS A 58 -23.13 27.59 -6.04
C HIS A 58 -22.60 26.30 -5.41
N ASN A 59 -23.18 25.15 -5.75
CA ASN A 59 -22.80 23.84 -5.23
C ASN A 59 -22.21 22.90 -6.31
N SER A 60 -21.55 23.46 -7.33
CA SER A 60 -20.96 22.65 -8.42
C SER A 60 -19.64 21.97 -8.03
N PRO A 61 -19.32 20.81 -8.62
CA PRO A 61 -18.02 20.14 -8.44
C PRO A 61 -16.83 21.07 -8.70
N THR A 62 -16.99 22.03 -9.63
CA THR A 62 -15.97 23.03 -9.95
C THR A 62 -15.61 23.93 -8.77
N VAL A 63 -16.59 24.35 -7.95
CA VAL A 63 -16.34 25.18 -6.74
C VAL A 63 -15.62 24.35 -5.67
N ARG A 64 -15.91 23.03 -5.60
CA ARG A 64 -15.20 22.12 -4.69
C ARG A 64 -13.74 21.91 -5.13
N THR A 65 -13.49 21.79 -6.44
CA THR A 65 -12.13 21.74 -6.99
C THR A 65 -11.37 23.04 -6.74
N GLU A 66 -12.01 24.20 -6.89
CA GLU A 66 -11.44 25.51 -6.53
C GLU A 66 -11.03 25.54 -5.05
N CYS A 67 -11.92 25.12 -4.15
CA CYS A 67 -11.62 25.04 -2.71
C CYS A 67 -10.45 24.08 -2.41
N ALA A 68 -10.32 22.97 -3.14
CA ALA A 68 -9.22 22.03 -2.99
C ALA A 68 -7.87 22.62 -3.46
N VAL A 69 -7.87 23.38 -4.57
CA VAL A 69 -6.69 24.11 -5.04
C VAL A 69 -6.25 25.17 -4.03
N VAL A 70 -7.21 25.92 -3.46
CA VAL A 70 -6.94 26.93 -2.42
C VAL A 70 -6.36 26.28 -1.16
N MET A 71 -6.93 25.15 -0.70
CA MET A 71 -6.40 24.40 0.44
C MET A 71 -4.96 23.93 0.19
N GLY A 72 -4.68 23.40 -1.00
CA GLY A 72 -3.33 22.98 -1.40
C GLY A 72 -2.33 24.13 -1.42
N TYR A 73 -2.74 25.29 -1.95
CA TYR A 73 -1.94 26.52 -1.91
C TYR A 73 -1.66 26.96 -0.47
N MET A 74 -2.67 27.02 0.40
CA MET A 74 -2.51 27.43 1.81
C MET A 74 -1.61 26.47 2.59
N LEU A 75 -1.67 25.17 2.29
CA LEU A 75 -0.79 24.16 2.88
C LEU A 75 0.67 24.35 2.43
N ALA A 76 0.89 24.58 1.13
CA ALA A 76 2.22 24.88 0.61
C ALA A 76 2.79 26.17 1.21
N ASP A 77 1.97 27.21 1.34
CA ASP A 77 2.35 28.49 1.95
C ASP A 77 2.67 28.31 3.44
N ALA A 78 1.91 27.51 4.18
CA ALA A 78 2.21 27.16 5.57
C ALA A 78 3.56 26.43 5.71
N VAL A 79 3.87 25.48 4.83
CA VAL A 79 5.17 24.79 4.79
C VAL A 79 6.30 25.78 4.49
N MET A 80 6.13 26.66 3.49
CA MET A 80 7.11 27.69 3.18
C MET A 80 7.34 28.64 4.37
N MET A 81 6.28 29.02 5.08
CA MET A 81 6.42 29.82 6.30
C MET A 81 7.19 29.08 7.41
N THR A 82 7.02 27.76 7.55
CA THR A 82 7.78 26.96 8.56
C THR A 82 9.27 26.91 8.24
N ILE A 83 9.62 26.73 6.96
CA ILE A 83 11.01 26.68 6.51
C ILE A 83 11.69 28.04 6.68
N TYR A 84 11.00 29.12 6.33
CA TYR A 84 11.51 30.50 6.38
C TYR A 84 11.03 31.28 7.61
N TYR A 85 10.81 30.60 8.74
CA TYR A 85 10.24 31.19 9.95
C TYR A 85 11.01 32.42 10.45
N LYS A 86 12.35 32.39 10.35
CA LYS A 86 13.22 33.50 10.76
C LYS A 86 13.00 34.80 9.97
N GLN A 87 12.50 34.73 8.73
CA GLN A 87 12.23 35.91 7.90
C GLN A 87 10.77 36.41 8.02
N ILE A 88 9.81 35.53 8.33
CA ILE A 88 8.36 35.82 8.20
C ILE A 88 7.68 36.08 9.56
N GLY A 89 8.14 35.43 10.64
CA GLY A 89 8.14 35.95 12.01
C GLY A 89 6.85 36.50 12.68
N GLU A 90 5.62 36.14 12.29
CA GLU A 90 4.42 36.43 13.10
C GLU A 90 3.54 35.18 13.31
N VAL A 91 3.40 34.74 14.56
CA VAL A 91 2.61 33.56 14.99
C VAL A 91 1.14 33.63 14.55
N PHE A 92 0.60 34.84 14.38
CA PHE A 92 -0.77 35.06 13.92
C PHE A 92 -1.01 34.58 12.48
N PHE A 93 0.01 34.52 11.62
CA PHE A 93 -0.13 33.90 10.29
C PHE A 93 -0.35 32.40 10.37
N TYR A 94 0.30 31.70 11.31
CA TYR A 94 0.06 30.27 11.53
C TYR A 94 -1.36 29.98 11.99
N PHE A 95 -1.89 30.76 12.93
CA PHE A 95 -3.28 30.60 13.36
C PHE A 95 -4.27 30.90 12.23
N HIS A 96 -3.98 31.90 11.40
CA HIS A 96 -4.79 32.23 10.22
C HIS A 96 -4.79 31.09 9.19
N HIS A 97 -3.62 30.56 8.84
CA HIS A 97 -3.48 29.47 7.87
C HIS A 97 -4.05 28.17 8.43
N ALA A 98 -3.82 27.84 9.70
CA ALA A 98 -4.38 26.66 10.34
C ALA A 98 -5.92 26.70 10.38
N ALA A 99 -6.52 27.83 10.78
CA ALA A 99 -7.98 28.00 10.79
C ALA A 99 -8.58 27.93 9.37
N SER A 100 -7.88 28.49 8.38
CA SER A 100 -8.30 28.46 6.98
C SER A 100 -8.20 27.05 6.38
N ILE A 101 -7.06 26.37 6.54
CA ILE A 101 -6.85 24.98 6.08
C ILE A 101 -7.89 24.04 6.71
N TYR A 102 -8.13 24.17 8.02
CA TYR A 102 -9.13 23.39 8.72
C TYR A 102 -10.55 23.64 8.16
N ALA A 103 -10.92 24.90 7.92
CA ALA A 103 -12.22 25.23 7.33
C ALA A 103 -12.38 24.68 5.90
N TYR A 104 -11.37 24.86 5.03
CA TYR A 104 -11.42 24.39 3.64
C TYR A 104 -11.35 22.85 3.54
N TYR A 105 -10.65 22.17 4.45
CA TYR A 105 -10.64 20.70 4.54
C TYR A 105 -12.06 20.14 4.72
N TYR A 106 -12.84 20.68 5.67
CA TYR A 106 -14.22 20.23 5.89
C TYR A 106 -15.13 20.49 4.68
N VAL A 107 -14.96 21.63 3.99
CA VAL A 107 -15.72 21.95 2.78
C VAL A 107 -15.37 20.99 1.64
N VAL A 108 -14.08 20.63 1.49
CA VAL A 108 -13.61 19.71 0.45
C VAL A 108 -13.99 18.26 0.75
N VAL A 109 -13.95 17.80 2.01
CA VAL A 109 -14.28 16.41 2.37
C VAL A 109 -15.79 16.16 2.32
N TYR A 110 -16.57 17.02 2.97
CA TYR A 110 -18.02 16.80 3.12
C TYR A 110 -18.85 17.40 1.99
N GLY A 111 -18.27 18.28 1.15
CA GLY A 111 -18.97 18.87 0.00
C GLY A 111 -20.14 19.77 0.38
N VAL A 112 -20.16 20.29 1.61
CA VAL A 112 -21.22 21.17 2.15
C VAL A 112 -20.71 22.60 2.31
N MET A 113 -21.61 23.57 2.21
CA MET A 113 -21.33 25.00 2.49
C MET A 113 -20.24 25.64 1.60
N THR A 114 -20.01 25.08 0.41
CA THR A 114 -19.06 25.55 -0.61
C THR A 114 -19.25 27.01 -1.00
N GLY A 115 -20.51 27.48 -1.09
CA GLY A 115 -20.83 28.89 -1.36
C GLY A 115 -20.34 29.86 -0.27
N PHE A 116 -20.38 29.46 1.02
CA PHE A 116 -19.84 30.29 2.10
C PHE A 116 -18.30 30.35 2.07
N ALA A 117 -17.65 29.25 1.70
CA ALA A 117 -16.20 29.18 1.54
C ALA A 117 -15.71 30.03 0.35
N ASN A 118 -16.43 30.01 -0.77
CA ASN A 118 -16.10 30.83 -1.94
C ASN A 118 -16.31 32.33 -1.66
N TYR A 119 -17.37 32.68 -0.92
CA TYR A 119 -17.59 34.08 -0.50
C TYR A 119 -16.42 34.62 0.35
N ARG A 120 -15.78 33.76 1.16
CA ARG A 120 -14.59 34.13 1.95
C ARG A 120 -13.33 34.24 1.12
N LEU A 121 -13.26 33.61 -0.05
CA LEU A 121 -12.12 33.70 -0.97
C LEU A 121 -11.93 35.11 -1.56
N LEU A 122 -12.98 35.95 -1.53
CA LEU A 122 -12.87 37.38 -1.86
C LEU A 122 -11.77 38.11 -1.05
N ALA A 123 -11.41 37.58 0.13
CA ALA A 123 -10.31 38.07 0.96
C ALA A 123 -8.95 38.08 0.22
N GLU A 124 -8.77 37.19 -0.77
CA GLU A 124 -7.55 37.10 -1.58
C GLU A 124 -7.35 38.29 -2.52
N ILE A 125 -8.40 39.05 -2.85
CA ILE A 125 -8.26 40.25 -3.70
C ILE A 125 -7.33 41.30 -3.05
N SER A 126 -7.21 41.28 -1.71
CA SER A 126 -6.32 42.18 -0.97
C SER A 126 -4.88 41.67 -0.85
N THR A 127 -4.61 40.38 -1.07
CA THR A 127 -3.28 39.77 -0.81
C THR A 127 -2.17 40.26 -1.76
N PRO A 128 -2.41 40.60 -3.04
CA PRO A 128 -1.38 41.20 -3.90
C PRO A 128 -0.81 42.50 -3.34
N PHE A 129 -1.65 43.36 -2.75
CA PHE A 129 -1.21 44.64 -2.17
C PHE A 129 -0.43 44.45 -0.86
N VAL A 130 -0.76 43.41 -0.10
CA VAL A 130 -0.02 42.99 1.11
C VAL A 130 1.36 42.45 0.70
N ASN A 131 1.42 41.62 -0.34
CA ASN A 131 2.69 41.08 -0.84
C ASN A 131 3.59 42.19 -1.42
N ASN A 132 3.01 43.11 -2.20
CA ASN A 132 3.75 44.28 -2.72
C ASN A 132 4.34 45.15 -1.61
N ARG A 133 3.72 45.22 -0.43
CA ARG A 133 4.29 45.93 0.71
C ARG A 133 5.57 45.26 1.21
N TYR A 134 5.60 43.93 1.34
CA TYR A 134 6.81 43.20 1.70
C TYR A 134 7.89 43.39 0.63
N PHE A 135 7.51 43.25 -0.65
CA PHE A 135 8.40 43.48 -1.78
C PHE A 135 9.04 44.88 -1.76
N PHE A 136 8.27 45.93 -1.46
CA PHE A 136 8.79 47.29 -1.33
C PHE A 136 9.71 47.48 -0.12
N ASP A 137 9.48 46.76 0.97
CA ASP A 137 10.36 46.78 2.15
C ASP A 137 11.72 46.16 1.83
N VAL A 138 11.74 45.02 1.10
CA VAL A 138 12.96 44.37 0.61
C VAL A 138 13.73 45.26 -0.37
N LEU A 139 13.03 45.99 -1.24
CA LEU A 139 13.64 46.96 -2.16
C LEU A 139 14.10 48.26 -1.48
N GLY A 140 13.87 48.43 -0.18
CA GLY A 140 14.24 49.64 0.57
C GLY A 140 13.44 50.89 0.20
N ILE A 141 12.28 50.72 -0.46
CA ILE A 141 11.40 51.83 -0.83
C ILE A 141 10.76 52.39 0.44
N LYS A 142 11.08 53.66 0.75
CA LYS A 142 10.56 54.31 1.95
C LYS A 142 9.04 54.42 1.89
N LYS A 143 8.38 54.25 3.04
CA LYS A 143 6.90 54.36 3.18
C LYS A 143 6.34 55.75 2.81
N THR A 144 7.21 56.75 2.69
CA THR A 144 6.89 58.13 2.28
C THR A 144 7.03 58.36 0.77
N ASP A 145 7.61 57.41 0.04
CA ASP A 145 7.76 57.47 -1.43
C ASP A 145 6.40 57.26 -2.10
N PRO A 146 6.06 57.93 -3.23
CA PRO A 146 4.73 57.87 -3.83
C PRO A 146 4.23 56.46 -4.14
N LEU A 147 5.12 55.54 -4.53
CA LEU A 147 4.78 54.14 -4.81
C LEU A 147 4.41 53.36 -3.54
N GLY A 148 5.22 53.48 -2.49
CA GLY A 148 4.96 52.85 -1.20
C GLY A 148 3.70 53.42 -0.52
N PHE A 149 3.49 54.74 -0.62
CA PHE A 149 2.30 55.41 -0.09
C PHE A 149 1.03 54.99 -0.83
N THR A 150 1.06 54.95 -2.17
CA THR A 150 -0.08 54.56 -2.99
C THR A 150 -0.47 53.11 -2.75
N ASN A 151 0.51 52.18 -2.69
CA ASN A 151 0.23 50.79 -2.35
C ASN A 151 -0.31 50.65 -0.91
N GLY A 152 0.19 51.44 0.04
CA GLY A 152 -0.35 51.46 1.41
C GLY A 152 -1.84 51.87 1.47
N ILE A 153 -2.25 52.84 0.66
CA ILE A 153 -3.66 53.24 0.53
C ILE A 153 -4.47 52.15 -0.18
N LEU A 154 -3.99 51.63 -1.31
CA LEU A 154 -4.68 50.57 -2.08
C LEU A 154 -4.83 49.29 -1.26
N MET A 155 -3.82 48.90 -0.50
CA MET A 155 -3.87 47.79 0.45
C MET A 155 -4.94 48.03 1.52
N THR A 156 -5.00 49.22 2.11
CA THR A 156 -5.98 49.53 3.16
C THR A 156 -7.42 49.57 2.62
N LEU A 157 -7.62 50.16 1.43
CA LEU A 157 -8.93 50.23 0.78
C LEU A 157 -9.42 48.86 0.31
N SER A 158 -8.56 48.07 -0.33
CA SER A 158 -8.90 46.71 -0.77
C SER A 158 -9.21 45.83 0.44
N PHE A 159 -8.39 45.86 1.49
CA PHE A 159 -8.63 45.09 2.72
C PHE A 159 -9.95 45.48 3.40
N PHE A 160 -10.27 46.78 3.47
CA PHE A 160 -11.56 47.24 3.98
C PHE A 160 -12.72 46.71 3.13
N ALA A 161 -12.64 46.85 1.81
CA ALA A 161 -13.72 46.50 0.89
C ALA A 161 -14.03 45.00 0.87
N VAL A 162 -13.01 44.14 0.83
CA VAL A 162 -13.20 42.69 0.60
C VAL A 162 -13.13 41.86 1.87
N ARG A 163 -12.60 42.40 2.98
CA ARG A 163 -12.56 41.69 4.28
C ARG A 163 -13.51 42.30 5.30
N ILE A 164 -13.51 43.63 5.50
CA ILE A 164 -14.31 44.25 6.59
C ILE A 164 -15.76 44.51 6.20
N LEU A 165 -16.01 45.11 5.04
CA LEU A 165 -17.37 45.44 4.57
C LEU A 165 -18.20 44.18 4.26
N VAL A 166 -17.53 43.11 3.87
CA VAL A 166 -18.09 41.80 3.54
C VAL A 166 -18.54 41.04 4.80
N MET A 167 -17.96 41.30 5.98
CA MET A 167 -18.29 40.59 7.23
C MET A 167 -19.77 40.72 7.64
N PRO A 168 -20.40 41.92 7.71
CA PRO A 168 -21.82 42.02 8.05
C PRO A 168 -22.74 41.27 7.08
N ILE A 169 -22.42 41.30 5.78
CA ILE A 169 -23.21 40.60 4.74
C ILE A 169 -23.07 39.09 4.91
N TYR A 170 -21.86 38.61 5.19
CA TYR A 170 -21.61 37.20 5.50
C TYR A 170 -22.42 36.73 6.71
N TRP A 171 -22.34 37.44 7.83
CA TRP A 171 -23.03 37.05 9.06
C TRP A 171 -24.55 37.16 8.96
N MET A 172 -25.08 38.12 8.17
CA MET A 172 -26.50 38.17 7.83
C MET A 172 -26.95 36.93 7.06
N LYS A 173 -26.12 36.43 6.14
CA LYS A 173 -26.39 35.19 5.39
C LYS A 173 -26.29 33.94 6.25
N VAL A 174 -25.31 33.88 7.15
CA VAL A 174 -25.22 32.80 8.14
C VAL A 174 -26.44 32.81 9.06
N TYR A 175 -26.86 33.97 9.55
CA TYR A 175 -28.05 34.12 10.40
C TYR A 175 -29.35 33.69 9.69
N GLN A 176 -29.50 33.97 8.39
CA GLN A 176 -30.66 33.53 7.60
C GLN A 176 -30.75 32.01 7.45
N VAL A 177 -29.61 31.31 7.50
CA VAL A 177 -29.53 29.86 7.35
C VAL A 177 -29.46 29.15 8.71
N TYR A 178 -29.11 29.90 9.76
CA TYR A 178 -28.98 29.41 11.13
C TYR A 178 -30.33 28.90 11.67
N GLY A 179 -30.36 27.63 12.11
CA GLY A 179 -31.58 26.98 12.62
C GLY A 179 -32.51 26.37 11.55
N THR A 180 -32.15 26.43 10.27
CA THR A 180 -32.87 25.68 9.22
C THR A 180 -32.59 24.17 9.34
N GLU A 181 -33.54 23.34 8.89
CA GLU A 181 -33.41 21.87 8.91
C GLU A 181 -32.19 21.40 8.10
N ALA A 182 -31.90 22.07 6.97
CA ALA A 182 -30.70 21.83 6.17
C ALA A 182 -29.41 22.17 6.91
N PHE A 183 -29.39 23.24 7.71
CA PHE A 183 -28.25 23.59 8.55
C PHE A 183 -28.07 22.55 9.65
N LEU A 184 -29.14 22.18 10.38
CA LEU A 184 -29.12 21.18 11.44
C LEU A 184 -28.60 19.80 10.99
N ARG A 185 -28.93 19.39 9.76
CA ARG A 185 -28.46 18.13 9.15
C ARG A 185 -26.93 18.05 8.98
N THR A 186 -26.22 19.18 8.97
CA THR A 186 -24.75 19.21 8.80
C THR A 186 -23.97 18.89 10.08
N GLY A 187 -24.63 18.73 11.23
CA GLY A 187 -24.02 18.26 12.48
C GLY A 187 -22.81 19.09 12.94
N HIS A 188 -21.70 18.43 13.26
CA HIS A 188 -20.44 19.04 13.72
C HIS A 188 -19.90 20.13 12.77
N VAL A 189 -20.17 20.05 11.46
CA VAL A 189 -19.63 20.99 10.47
C VAL A 189 -20.16 22.42 10.68
N GLN A 190 -21.30 22.58 11.37
CA GLN A 190 -21.83 23.89 11.78
C GLN A 190 -20.85 24.63 12.71
N MET A 191 -20.27 23.91 13.67
CA MET A 191 -19.33 24.49 14.63
C MET A 191 -18.03 24.90 13.94
N VAL A 192 -17.58 24.10 12.97
CA VAL A 192 -16.41 24.44 12.15
C VAL A 192 -16.64 25.74 11.40
N LEU A 193 -17.79 25.91 10.73
CA LEU A 193 -18.14 27.15 10.02
C LEU A 193 -18.08 28.37 10.95
N LEU A 194 -18.74 28.28 12.11
CA LEU A 194 -18.87 29.41 13.04
C LEU A 194 -17.54 29.76 13.70
N VAL A 195 -16.86 28.77 14.30
CA VAL A 195 -15.65 29.00 15.09
C VAL A 195 -14.50 29.49 14.21
N THR A 196 -14.26 28.84 13.06
CA THR A 196 -13.15 29.23 12.17
C THR A 196 -13.37 30.62 11.59
N CYS A 197 -14.60 30.96 11.19
CA CYS A 197 -14.90 32.28 10.66
C CYS A 197 -14.79 33.39 11.70
N VAL A 198 -15.20 33.16 12.95
CA VAL A 198 -15.01 34.12 14.04
C VAL A 198 -13.52 34.36 14.30
N VAL A 199 -12.71 33.31 14.35
CA VAL A 199 -11.25 33.44 14.54
C VAL A 199 -10.63 34.26 13.42
N LEU A 200 -10.97 33.97 12.17
CA LEU A 200 -10.48 34.71 11.00
C LEU A 200 -10.93 36.18 11.02
N ASP A 201 -12.15 36.47 11.46
CA ASP A 201 -12.67 37.84 11.54
C ASP A 201 -11.95 38.65 12.63
N ILE A 202 -11.67 38.06 13.78
CA ILE A 202 -10.88 38.69 14.85
C ILE A 202 -9.49 39.06 14.34
N ILE A 203 -8.82 38.14 13.64
CA ILE A 203 -7.48 38.38 13.08
C ILE A 203 -7.54 39.50 12.02
N ASN A 204 -8.55 39.48 11.13
CA ASN A 204 -8.73 40.50 10.11
C ASN A 204 -9.01 41.90 10.72
N LEU A 205 -9.82 41.98 11.77
CA LEU A 205 -10.08 43.23 12.50
C LEU A 205 -8.80 43.76 13.18
N PHE A 206 -8.01 42.87 13.76
CA PHE A 206 -6.72 43.22 14.36
C PHE A 206 -5.74 43.78 13.32
N TRP A 207 -5.59 43.13 12.16
CA TRP A 207 -4.75 43.64 11.08
C TRP A 207 -5.26 44.96 10.51
N PHE A 208 -6.58 45.11 10.34
CA PHE A 208 -7.17 46.36 9.87
C PHE A 208 -6.91 47.53 10.84
N TYR A 209 -7.04 47.29 12.15
CA TYR A 209 -6.65 48.27 13.17
C TYR A 209 -5.17 48.66 13.06
N LYS A 210 -4.27 47.68 12.89
CA LYS A 210 -2.83 47.93 12.65
C LYS A 210 -2.61 48.78 11.39
N MET A 211 -3.33 48.50 10.30
CA MET A 211 -3.24 49.25 9.03
C MET A 211 -3.73 50.70 9.18
N LEU A 212 -4.87 50.92 9.83
CA LEU A 212 -5.38 52.28 10.10
C LEU A 212 -4.40 53.10 10.93
N LYS A 213 -3.80 52.49 11.97
CA LYS A 213 -2.75 53.14 12.78
C LYS A 213 -1.51 53.48 11.95
N GLY A 214 -1.11 52.58 11.04
CA GLY A 214 0.00 52.78 10.10
C GLY A 214 -0.25 53.94 9.13
N VAL A 215 -1.42 53.96 8.47
CA VAL A 215 -1.83 55.03 7.55
C VAL A 215 -1.95 56.36 8.29
N HIS A 216 -2.53 56.37 9.49
CA HIS A 216 -2.64 57.59 10.31
C HIS A 216 -1.27 58.17 10.68
N LYS A 217 -0.28 57.31 11.00
CA LYS A 217 1.10 57.75 11.28
C LYS A 217 1.74 58.37 10.03
N VAL A 218 1.64 57.70 8.89
CA VAL A 218 2.21 58.19 7.61
C VAL A 218 1.53 59.48 7.16
N LEU A 219 0.21 59.59 7.28
CA LEU A 219 -0.53 60.83 6.97
C LEU A 219 -0.13 61.99 7.88
N ARG A 220 0.16 61.74 9.16
CA ARG A 220 0.62 62.77 10.10
C ARG A 220 2.03 63.26 9.75
N GLU A 221 2.94 62.36 9.41
CA GLU A 221 4.31 62.67 8.96
C GLU A 221 4.31 63.38 7.59
N TRP A 222 3.47 62.93 6.65
CA TRP A 222 3.28 63.56 5.35
C TRP A 222 2.69 64.97 5.50
N LYS A 223 1.66 65.15 6.33
CA LYS A 223 1.04 66.46 6.62
C LYS A 223 2.00 67.41 7.36
N SER A 224 2.88 66.89 8.23
CA SER A 224 3.97 67.67 8.85
C SER A 224 5.02 68.12 7.83
N THR A 225 5.34 67.27 6.85
CA THR A 225 6.29 67.58 5.76
C THR A 225 5.68 68.59 4.78
N TYR A 226 4.38 68.47 4.51
CA TYR A 226 3.61 69.39 3.66
C TYR A 226 3.31 70.74 4.34
N SER A 227 3.07 70.76 5.66
CA SER A 227 2.86 71.99 6.45
C SER A 227 4.12 72.84 6.60
N LYS A 228 5.32 72.23 6.51
CA LYS A 228 6.60 72.97 6.37
C LYS A 228 6.74 73.68 5.00
N TRP A 229 5.85 73.38 4.06
CA TRP A 229 5.84 73.87 2.69
C TRP A 229 4.62 74.77 2.39
N GLN A 230 4.11 75.50 3.39
CA GLN A 230 3.19 76.61 3.19
C GLN A 230 3.91 77.95 3.43
N PRO A 231 3.91 78.90 2.47
CA PRO A 231 4.54 80.20 2.67
C PRO A 231 3.68 81.07 3.60
N THR A 232 4.21 81.43 4.77
CA THR A 232 3.60 82.43 5.67
C THR A 232 3.70 83.81 5.03
N LYS A 233 2.56 84.45 4.77
CA LYS A 233 2.46 85.90 4.57
C LYS A 233 2.68 86.56 5.92
N ASP A 234 3.78 87.29 6.09
CA ASP A 234 3.80 88.62 6.73
C ASP A 234 5.22 89.19 6.67
N GLY A 235 5.32 90.43 6.22
CA GLY A 235 6.56 91.13 5.95
C GLY A 235 7.17 91.79 7.19
N GLY A 236 8.49 92.00 7.17
CA GLY A 236 9.15 92.79 8.22
C GLY A 236 10.67 92.79 8.20
N LYS A 237 11.24 93.61 7.31
CA LYS A 237 12.50 94.39 7.40
C LYS A 237 13.80 93.74 7.92
N ALA A 238 14.81 93.82 7.04
CA ALA A 238 16.23 93.52 7.26
C ALA A 238 16.99 94.61 8.04
N PRO A 239 18.19 94.29 8.57
CA PRO A 239 19.30 95.22 8.67
C PRO A 239 20.34 95.04 7.55
N ARG A 240 20.93 96.19 7.17
CA ARG A 240 22.15 96.42 6.38
C ARG A 240 23.36 95.74 7.08
N ASP A 241 24.49 95.42 6.47
CA ASP A 241 25.27 96.22 5.53
C ASP A 241 26.43 95.39 4.92
N SER A 242 26.81 95.86 3.74
CA SER A 242 28.14 95.93 3.09
C SER A 242 29.10 94.73 2.92
N SER A 243 29.39 94.50 1.63
CA SER A 243 30.71 94.53 0.98
C SER A 243 30.98 93.34 0.03
N THR A 244 30.51 93.53 -1.21
CA THR A 244 31.25 93.39 -2.48
C THR A 244 32.31 92.29 -2.61
N ARG A 245 32.06 91.27 -3.46
CA ARG A 245 32.57 91.19 -4.86
C ARG A 245 32.29 89.83 -5.53
N THR A 246 31.45 89.88 -6.57
CA THR A 246 31.60 89.29 -7.93
C THR A 246 31.97 87.80 -8.05
N THR A 247 30.98 86.94 -8.36
CA THR A 247 30.62 86.35 -9.70
C THR A 247 31.45 85.10 -10.06
N THR A 248 30.91 83.91 -10.35
CA THR A 248 29.53 83.41 -10.47
C THR A 248 29.60 81.91 -10.20
N TRP A 249 28.86 81.43 -9.19
CA TRP A 249 28.83 80.02 -8.77
C TRP A 249 27.60 79.29 -9.31
N TYR A 250 27.83 78.02 -9.60
CA TYR A 250 26.86 76.94 -9.76
C TYR A 250 25.73 76.96 -8.70
N CYS A 251 24.50 76.68 -9.14
CA CYS A 251 23.44 75.97 -8.39
C CYS A 251 22.53 75.33 -9.45
N ASN A 252 22.45 74.01 -9.64
CA ASN A 252 21.88 72.98 -8.76
C ASN A 252 20.42 73.23 -8.31
N SER A 253 19.48 73.03 -9.26
CA SER A 253 18.13 72.44 -9.12
C SER A 253 17.07 73.12 -8.20
N PRO A 254 15.77 72.79 -8.31
CA PRO A 254 14.84 73.07 -9.41
C PRO A 254 13.59 73.83 -8.91
N TYR A 255 13.16 74.87 -9.62
CA TYR A 255 11.79 75.38 -9.51
C TYR A 255 11.21 75.59 -10.90
N ASN A 256 10.48 74.56 -11.34
CA ASN A 256 9.19 74.65 -12.00
C ASN A 256 8.92 75.94 -12.82
N CYS A 257 9.55 76.04 -13.99
CA CYS A 257 9.08 76.89 -15.08
C CYS A 257 8.08 76.05 -15.91
N ASN A 258 6.79 76.17 -15.64
CA ASN A 258 5.76 75.67 -16.55
C ASN A 258 5.78 76.50 -17.83
N GLY A 259 6.53 76.02 -18.82
CA GLY A 259 6.50 76.47 -20.20
C GLY A 259 6.66 75.24 -21.10
N SER A 260 5.54 74.68 -21.54
CA SER A 260 5.50 73.57 -22.49
C SER A 260 6.07 74.03 -23.85
N GLN A 261 7.39 73.92 -24.05
CA GLN A 261 7.99 73.91 -25.38
C GLN A 261 8.01 72.48 -25.93
N ARG A 262 7.35 72.29 -27.07
CA ARG A 262 7.26 71.03 -27.81
C ARG A 262 8.66 70.65 -28.34
N MET A 263 9.35 69.73 -27.67
CA MET A 263 10.58 69.12 -28.20
C MET A 263 10.23 68.21 -29.39
N VAL A 264 10.81 68.49 -30.56
CA VAL A 264 10.67 67.64 -31.76
C VAL A 264 11.69 66.51 -31.67
N GLN A 265 11.22 65.27 -31.63
CA GLN A 265 12.06 64.08 -31.55
C GLN A 265 12.54 63.69 -32.95
N ASP A 266 13.85 63.76 -33.17
CA ASP A 266 14.56 63.46 -34.40
C ASP A 266 15.27 62.09 -34.35
N LYS A 267 15.70 61.55 -35.50
CA LYS A 267 16.23 60.17 -35.63
C LYS A 267 17.38 59.88 -34.64
N THR A 268 18.20 60.88 -34.33
CA THR A 268 19.31 60.79 -33.38
C THR A 268 18.85 60.54 -31.95
N TYR A 269 17.73 61.14 -31.54
CA TYR A 269 17.11 60.90 -30.23
C TYR A 269 16.71 59.43 -30.08
N TYR A 270 16.04 58.86 -31.08
CA TYR A 270 15.64 57.44 -31.06
C TYR A 270 16.82 56.49 -31.12
N LEU A 271 17.88 56.80 -31.88
CA LEU A 271 19.12 56.01 -31.87
C LEU A 271 19.83 56.05 -30.52
N GLY A 272 19.83 57.19 -29.83
CA GLY A 272 20.35 57.32 -28.47
C GLY A 272 19.55 56.48 -27.47
N LEU A 273 18.22 56.50 -27.58
CA LEU A 273 17.33 55.68 -26.75
C LEU A 273 17.55 54.18 -26.99
N ILE A 274 17.70 53.76 -28.25
CA ILE A 274 17.98 52.36 -28.60
C ILE A 274 19.34 51.93 -28.07
N ARG A 275 20.38 52.77 -28.19
CA ARG A 275 21.71 52.46 -27.63
C ARG A 275 21.69 52.39 -26.11
N GLY A 276 20.96 53.29 -25.45
CA GLY A 276 20.73 53.22 -24.00
C GLY A 276 20.05 51.91 -23.60
N LYS A 277 18.98 51.54 -24.31
CA LYS A 277 18.28 50.26 -24.07
C LYS A 277 19.14 49.05 -24.38
N LEU A 278 20.00 49.10 -25.40
CA LEU A 278 20.94 48.03 -25.71
C LEU A 278 21.98 47.84 -24.59
N ASN A 279 22.45 48.94 -24.00
CA ASN A 279 23.36 48.90 -22.86
C ASN A 279 22.67 48.38 -21.60
N ASP A 280 21.43 48.80 -21.32
CA ASP A 280 20.61 48.27 -20.23
C ASP A 280 20.44 46.75 -20.39
N LEU A 281 20.14 46.29 -21.62
CA LEU A 281 19.93 44.87 -21.93
C LEU A 281 21.24 44.07 -21.81
N ASN A 282 22.38 44.65 -22.21
CA ASN A 282 23.69 44.02 -22.00
C ASN A 282 24.08 43.94 -20.52
N ALA A 283 23.77 44.97 -19.73
CA ALA A 283 23.99 44.97 -18.29
C ALA A 283 23.12 43.91 -17.61
N GLU A 284 21.86 43.77 -18.02
CA GLU A 284 20.97 42.74 -17.50
C GLU A 284 21.44 41.34 -17.90
N ASN A 285 21.87 41.14 -19.15
CA ASN A 285 22.46 39.87 -19.59
C ASN A 285 23.70 39.48 -18.77
N ALA A 286 24.54 40.45 -18.40
CA ALA A 286 25.71 40.20 -17.54
C ALA A 286 25.29 39.85 -16.10
N ARG A 287 24.26 40.52 -15.57
CA ARG A 287 23.68 40.24 -14.25
C ARG A 287 23.10 38.82 -14.20
N LEU A 288 22.29 38.47 -15.19
CA LEU A 288 21.66 37.16 -15.33
C LEU A 288 22.68 36.02 -15.47
N LYS A 289 23.77 36.24 -16.23
CA LYS A 289 24.86 35.24 -16.31
C LYS A 289 25.52 35.00 -14.96
N LYS A 290 25.79 36.06 -14.19
CA LYS A 290 26.34 35.94 -12.84
C LYS A 290 25.39 35.21 -11.89
N GLU A 291 24.08 35.46 -12.01
CA GLU A 291 23.06 34.77 -11.21
C GLU A 291 22.96 33.27 -11.56
N ILE A 292 23.09 32.91 -12.84
CA ILE A 292 23.19 31.51 -13.28
C ILE A 292 24.44 30.83 -12.70
N GLU A 293 25.60 31.49 -12.72
CA GLU A 293 26.84 30.94 -12.15
C GLU A 293 26.71 30.74 -10.63
N ASN A 294 26.18 31.73 -9.91
CA ASN A 294 25.93 31.62 -8.47
C ASN A 294 24.92 30.50 -8.16
N SER A 295 23.82 30.40 -8.91
CA SER A 295 22.82 29.34 -8.72
C SER A 295 23.40 27.95 -9.01
N SER A 296 24.29 27.84 -10.00
CA SER A 296 25.02 26.59 -10.28
C SER A 296 25.98 26.21 -9.14
N GLU A 297 26.68 27.18 -8.55
CA GLU A 297 27.56 26.97 -7.41
C GLU A 297 26.76 26.59 -6.15
N GLU A 298 25.67 27.30 -5.87
CA GLU A 298 24.75 26.99 -4.78
C GLU A 298 24.13 25.59 -4.93
N ASN A 299 23.71 25.19 -6.13
CA ASN A 299 23.18 23.86 -6.39
C ASN A 299 24.25 22.76 -6.20
N SER A 300 25.50 23.04 -6.56
CA SER A 300 26.61 22.13 -6.26
C SER A 300 26.88 22.02 -4.74
N SER A 301 26.73 23.12 -4.01
CA SER A 301 26.85 23.14 -2.55
C SER A 301 25.66 22.44 -1.86
N PHE A 302 24.46 22.51 -2.42
CA PHE A 302 23.27 21.84 -1.89
C PHE A 302 23.47 20.33 -1.76
N LEU A 303 24.00 19.69 -2.79
CA LEU A 303 24.34 18.26 -2.76
C LEU A 303 25.35 17.92 -1.66
N THR A 304 26.30 18.83 -1.37
CA THR A 304 27.25 18.63 -0.27
C THR A 304 26.59 18.78 1.10
N TYR A 305 25.62 19.69 1.23
CA TYR A 305 24.83 19.84 2.45
C TYR A 305 23.88 18.68 2.68
N GLU A 306 23.24 18.16 1.62
CA GLU A 306 22.37 16.98 1.67
C GLU A 306 23.15 15.76 2.15
N LYS A 307 24.29 15.44 1.53
CA LYS A 307 25.17 14.34 1.98
C LYS A 307 25.63 14.53 3.42
N ARG A 308 25.93 15.76 3.83
CA ARG A 308 26.32 16.05 5.22
C ARG A 308 25.15 15.86 6.18
N ALA A 309 23.93 16.24 5.78
CA ALA A 309 22.73 16.03 6.57
C ALA A 309 22.40 14.54 6.73
N GLU A 310 22.50 13.75 5.66
CA GLU A 310 22.36 12.29 5.71
C GLU A 310 23.40 11.65 6.62
N SER A 311 24.67 12.06 6.50
CA SER A 311 25.75 11.57 7.36
C SER A 311 25.51 11.91 8.83
N LEU A 312 25.09 13.15 9.13
CA LEU A 312 24.77 13.56 10.51
C LEU A 312 23.54 12.84 11.04
N ALA A 313 22.54 12.57 10.20
CA ALA A 313 21.35 11.80 10.59
C ALA A 313 21.71 10.34 10.91
N SER A 314 22.62 9.73 10.13
CA SER A 314 23.17 8.41 10.44
C SER A 314 23.94 8.43 11.76
N GLU A 315 24.82 9.42 11.97
CA GLU A 315 25.59 9.56 13.21
C GLU A 315 24.68 9.74 14.44
N ILE A 316 23.62 10.54 14.32
CA ILE A 316 22.62 10.68 15.39
C ILE A 316 21.92 9.35 15.67
N ARG A 317 21.56 8.58 14.63
CA ARG A 317 20.95 7.25 14.81
C ARG A 317 21.90 6.29 15.50
N ASP A 318 23.18 6.29 15.12
CA ASP A 318 24.20 5.44 15.73
C ASP A 318 24.41 5.82 17.20
N LEU A 319 24.52 7.12 17.51
CA LEU A 319 24.63 7.62 18.88
C LEU A 319 23.37 7.33 19.72
N GLN A 320 22.18 7.37 19.12
CA GLN A 320 20.93 6.96 19.79
C GLN A 320 20.92 5.45 20.07
N GLY A 321 21.46 4.64 19.16
CA GLY A 321 21.67 3.21 19.35
C GLY A 321 22.61 2.93 20.52
N GLU A 322 23.79 3.56 20.52
CA GLU A 322 24.76 3.43 21.63
C GLU A 322 24.14 3.87 22.97
N LEU A 323 23.38 4.96 22.99
CA LEU A 323 22.67 5.40 24.20
C LEU A 323 21.65 4.35 24.67
N GLY A 324 20.94 3.71 23.74
CA GLY A 324 20.04 2.58 24.03
C GLY A 324 20.79 1.39 24.64
N ASP A 325 21.95 1.05 24.10
CA ASP A 325 22.81 -0.02 24.61
C ASP A 325 23.30 0.31 26.03
N TYR A 326 23.75 1.55 26.26
CA TYR A 326 24.16 2.01 27.60
C TYR A 326 23.00 1.98 28.60
N ASN A 327 21.80 2.41 28.22
CA ASN A 327 20.63 2.35 29.10
C ASN A 327 20.26 0.90 29.45
N THR A 328 20.27 0.01 28.45
CA THR A 328 20.03 -1.42 28.67
C THR A 328 21.07 -2.02 29.62
N LEU A 329 22.35 -1.68 29.43
CA LEU A 329 23.42 -2.13 30.31
C LEU A 329 23.22 -1.60 31.74
N VAL A 330 22.82 -0.34 31.91
CA VAL A 330 22.52 0.24 33.23
C VAL A 330 21.35 -0.49 33.90
N ASP A 331 20.29 -0.80 33.17
CA ASP A 331 19.15 -1.55 33.71
C ASP A 331 19.55 -2.97 34.13
N LYS A 332 20.38 -3.63 33.33
CA LYS A 332 20.90 -4.98 33.60
C LYS A 332 21.84 -5.00 34.81
N LEU A 333 22.72 -4.00 34.94
CA LEU A 333 23.55 -3.79 36.13
C LEU A 333 22.72 -3.48 37.37
N THR A 334 21.61 -2.73 37.22
CA THR A 334 20.70 -2.43 38.34
C THR A 334 19.94 -3.67 38.81
N THR A 335 19.72 -4.63 37.90
CA THR A 335 19.06 -5.92 38.17
C THR A 335 20.04 -6.99 38.67
N ASP A 336 21.34 -6.68 38.77
CA ASP A 336 22.43 -7.57 39.20
C ASP A 336 22.55 -8.84 38.31
N GLU A 337 22.26 -8.70 37.01
CA GLU A 337 22.45 -9.79 36.03
C GLU A 337 23.92 -9.93 35.63
N ASP A 338 24.44 -11.15 35.67
CA ASP A 338 25.80 -11.45 35.25
C ASP A 338 25.93 -11.48 33.71
N ILE A 339 27.12 -11.17 33.19
CA ILE A 339 27.39 -11.18 31.74
C ILE A 339 27.11 -12.55 31.08
N GLN A 340 27.21 -13.65 31.84
CA GLN A 340 26.91 -15.00 31.36
C GLN A 340 25.41 -15.20 31.12
N ASP A 341 24.56 -14.55 31.92
CA ASP A 341 23.10 -14.63 31.77
C ASP A 341 22.67 -13.81 30.55
N VAL A 342 23.27 -12.63 30.34
CA VAL A 342 23.07 -11.82 29.12
C VAL A 342 23.51 -12.56 27.85
N GLU A 343 24.66 -13.27 27.88
CA GLU A 343 25.12 -14.10 26.76
C GLU A 343 24.17 -15.28 26.48
N PHE A 344 23.59 -15.87 27.52
CA PHE A 344 22.60 -16.94 27.35
C PHE A 344 21.32 -16.41 26.69
N ASP A 345 20.77 -15.31 27.19
CA ASP A 345 19.58 -14.67 26.64
C ASP A 345 19.77 -14.25 25.19
N LEU A 346 20.96 -13.71 24.84
CA LEU A 346 21.29 -13.34 23.47
C LEU A 346 21.31 -14.55 22.54
N ASN A 347 21.87 -15.67 22.99
CA ASN A 347 21.89 -16.89 22.19
C ASN A 347 20.49 -17.50 22.00
N ASP A 348 19.65 -17.47 23.03
CA ASP A 348 18.28 -17.96 22.94
C ASP A 348 17.42 -17.07 22.01
N LEU A 349 17.52 -15.74 22.17
CA LEU A 349 16.88 -14.78 21.27
C LEU A 349 17.34 -14.95 19.82
N ARG A 350 18.64 -15.17 19.58
CA ARG A 350 19.17 -15.42 18.24
C ARG A 350 18.58 -16.69 17.63
N ALA A 351 18.51 -17.78 18.40
CA ALA A 351 17.90 -19.03 17.95
C ALA A 351 16.39 -18.90 17.73
N ASN A 352 15.70 -18.02 18.47
CA ASN A 352 14.29 -17.72 18.24
C ASN A 352 14.11 -16.90 16.96
N ASN A 353 14.90 -15.85 16.76
CA ASN A 353 14.86 -15.01 15.56
C ASN A 353 15.15 -15.81 14.28
N GLU A 354 16.08 -16.76 14.32
CA GLU A 354 16.37 -17.65 13.19
C GLU A 354 15.17 -18.56 12.86
N ARG A 355 14.48 -19.07 13.89
CA ARG A 355 13.25 -19.86 13.71
C ARG A 355 12.10 -19.02 13.15
N GLU A 356 11.90 -17.80 13.65
CA GLU A 356 10.86 -16.89 13.14
C GLU A 356 11.17 -16.40 11.73
N ALA A 357 12.44 -16.09 11.41
CA ALA A 357 12.85 -15.73 10.05
C ALA A 357 12.50 -16.84 9.04
N LYS A 358 12.79 -18.10 9.38
CA LYS A 358 12.41 -19.24 8.53
C LYS A 358 10.89 -19.36 8.36
N LYS A 359 10.11 -19.18 9.42
CA LYS A 359 8.64 -19.19 9.33
C LYS A 359 8.12 -18.07 8.43
N ILE A 360 8.72 -16.88 8.50
CA ILE A 360 8.36 -15.75 7.64
C ILE A 360 8.68 -16.07 6.17
N GLU A 361 9.82 -16.71 5.89
CA GLU A 361 10.17 -17.17 4.55
C GLU A 361 9.15 -18.19 4.02
N ASP A 362 8.82 -19.22 4.81
CA ASP A 362 7.82 -20.22 4.45
C ASP A 362 6.44 -19.56 4.18
N LEU A 363 6.05 -18.60 5.01
CA LEU A 363 4.79 -17.85 4.86
C LEU A 363 4.81 -16.95 3.61
N PHE A 364 5.95 -16.36 3.29
CA PHE A 364 6.14 -15.57 2.08
C PHE A 364 6.04 -16.43 0.82
N GLU A 365 6.58 -17.64 0.83
CA GLU A 365 6.46 -18.59 -0.29
C GLU A 365 5.00 -18.98 -0.52
N VAL A 366 4.27 -19.33 0.54
CA VAL A 366 2.83 -19.61 0.46
C VAL A 366 2.06 -18.39 -0.05
N LYS A 367 2.36 -17.19 0.46
CA LYS A 367 1.72 -15.95 -0.02
C LYS A 367 1.93 -15.75 -1.51
N LYS A 368 3.17 -15.93 -1.98
CA LYS A 368 3.51 -15.79 -3.41
C LYS A 368 2.75 -16.79 -4.27
N GLU A 369 2.68 -18.06 -3.86
CA GLU A 369 1.91 -19.09 -4.58
C GLU A 369 0.43 -18.71 -4.68
N LYS A 370 -0.15 -18.20 -3.59
CA LYS A 370 -1.55 -17.73 -3.56
C LYS A 370 -1.76 -16.50 -4.45
N GLU A 371 -0.85 -15.53 -4.42
CA GLU A 371 -0.92 -14.35 -5.30
C GLU A 371 -0.82 -14.73 -6.77
N ASP A 372 0.07 -15.66 -7.14
CA ASP A 372 0.19 -16.15 -8.51
C ASP A 372 -1.09 -16.89 -8.95
N ARG A 373 -1.70 -17.69 -8.06
CA ARG A 373 -2.98 -18.36 -8.33
C ARG A 373 -4.13 -17.36 -8.46
N ILE A 374 -4.16 -16.30 -7.67
CA ILE A 374 -5.14 -15.20 -7.81
C ILE A 374 -4.99 -14.54 -9.17
N ARG A 375 -3.76 -14.22 -9.61
CA ARG A 375 -3.53 -13.61 -10.94
C ARG A 375 -4.00 -14.50 -12.09
N GLN A 376 -3.79 -15.81 -11.98
CA GLN A 376 -4.30 -16.77 -12.97
C GLN A 376 -5.83 -16.75 -13.03
N LEU A 377 -6.49 -16.83 -11.87
CA LEU A 377 -7.95 -16.78 -11.77
C LEU A 377 -8.52 -15.43 -12.26
N GLU A 378 -7.86 -14.32 -11.97
CA GLU A 378 -8.24 -12.99 -12.50
C GLU A 378 -8.15 -12.95 -14.02
N THR A 379 -7.13 -13.59 -14.60
CA THR A 379 -6.96 -13.67 -16.05
C THR A 379 -8.06 -14.53 -16.69
N GLU A 380 -8.41 -15.66 -16.09
CA GLU A 380 -9.52 -16.52 -16.54
C GLU A 380 -10.86 -15.79 -16.41
N LEU A 381 -11.10 -15.12 -15.29
CA LEU A 381 -12.29 -14.30 -15.05
C LEU A 381 -12.43 -13.19 -16.10
N ASP A 382 -11.32 -12.54 -16.48
CA ASP A 382 -11.32 -11.52 -17.52
C ASP A 382 -11.59 -12.08 -18.92
N GLN A 383 -11.15 -13.30 -19.21
CA GLN A 383 -11.49 -13.99 -20.46
C GLN A 383 -12.99 -14.31 -20.51
N GLU A 384 -13.55 -14.86 -19.43
CA GLU A 384 -14.99 -15.14 -19.30
C GLU A 384 -15.83 -13.85 -19.40
N LYS A 385 -15.41 -12.78 -18.71
CA LYS A 385 -16.07 -11.47 -18.83
C LYS A 385 -16.06 -10.94 -20.26
N ARG A 386 -14.98 -11.12 -21.03
CA ARG A 386 -14.93 -10.72 -22.44
C ARG A 386 -15.88 -11.55 -23.30
N MET A 387 -16.01 -12.85 -23.02
CA MET A 387 -17.00 -13.70 -23.70
C MET A 387 -18.43 -13.27 -23.37
N ALA A 388 -18.71 -12.97 -22.10
CA ALA A 388 -20.00 -12.43 -21.67
C ALA A 388 -20.28 -11.05 -22.30
N ASP A 389 -19.30 -10.14 -22.35
CA ASP A 389 -19.45 -8.82 -22.97
C ASP A 389 -19.70 -8.93 -24.49
N ASN A 390 -19.12 -9.93 -25.17
CA ASN A 390 -19.46 -10.22 -26.56
C ASN A 390 -20.93 -10.65 -26.73
N LEU A 391 -21.42 -11.55 -25.87
CA LEU A 391 -22.83 -11.97 -25.87
C LEU A 391 -23.78 -10.81 -25.55
N VAL A 392 -23.36 -9.91 -24.64
CA VAL A 392 -24.09 -8.69 -24.28
C VAL A 392 -24.18 -7.72 -25.46
N ASN A 393 -23.18 -7.68 -26.33
CA ASN A 393 -23.19 -6.83 -27.52
C ASN A 393 -24.20 -7.30 -28.57
N ASP A 394 -24.54 -8.59 -28.58
CA ASP A 394 -25.57 -9.18 -29.45
C ASP A 394 -27.00 -9.04 -28.90
N MET A 395 -27.15 -8.53 -27.66
CA MET A 395 -28.46 -8.27 -27.04
C MET A 395 -29.15 -7.02 -27.58
N ASP A 396 -30.47 -6.96 -27.39
CA ASP A 396 -31.30 -5.79 -27.71
C ASP A 396 -30.77 -4.50 -27.02
N PRO A 397 -30.76 -3.34 -27.70
CA PRO A 397 -30.19 -2.10 -27.16
C PRO A 397 -30.72 -1.67 -25.79
N ASP A 398 -32.02 -1.87 -25.51
CA ASP A 398 -32.63 -1.48 -24.23
C ASP A 398 -32.16 -2.39 -23.08
N MET A 399 -32.07 -3.71 -23.34
CA MET A 399 -31.56 -4.67 -22.36
C MET A 399 -30.07 -4.48 -22.12
N ARG A 400 -29.31 -4.17 -23.17
CA ARG A 400 -27.88 -3.86 -23.08
C ARG A 400 -27.61 -2.63 -22.22
N GLN A 401 -28.40 -1.56 -22.36
CA GLN A 401 -28.27 -0.36 -21.52
C GLN A 401 -28.57 -0.67 -20.05
N LYS A 402 -29.59 -1.48 -19.77
CA LYS A 402 -29.92 -1.90 -18.40
C LYS A 402 -28.82 -2.77 -17.77
N TYR A 403 -28.22 -3.67 -18.54
CA TYR A 403 -27.09 -4.48 -18.10
C TYR A 403 -25.89 -3.61 -17.72
N PHE A 404 -25.49 -2.66 -18.57
CA PHE A 404 -24.37 -1.76 -18.25
C PHE A 404 -24.64 -0.90 -17.01
N ALA A 405 -25.86 -0.38 -16.85
CA ALA A 405 -26.21 0.39 -15.65
C ALA A 405 -26.10 -0.45 -14.35
N LEU A 406 -26.54 -1.72 -14.40
CA LEU A 406 -26.41 -2.65 -13.27
C LEU A 406 -24.95 -3.07 -13.03
N LYS A 407 -24.18 -3.30 -14.10
CA LYS A 407 -22.73 -3.61 -14.04
C LYS A 407 -21.95 -2.48 -13.37
N ASP A 408 -22.16 -1.24 -13.81
CA ASP A 408 -21.53 -0.06 -13.24
C ASP A 408 -21.88 0.12 -11.77
N MET A 409 -23.15 -0.13 -11.39
CA MET A 409 -23.59 -0.05 -10.00
C MET A 409 -22.95 -1.14 -9.14
N ASN A 410 -22.83 -2.37 -9.65
CA ASN A 410 -22.16 -3.47 -8.95
C ASN A 410 -20.66 -3.19 -8.79
N GLU A 411 -19.97 -2.76 -9.84
CA GLU A 411 -18.56 -2.36 -9.76
C GLU A 411 -18.33 -1.21 -8.77
N HIS A 412 -19.26 -0.25 -8.71
CA HIS A 412 -19.19 0.83 -7.73
C HIS A 412 -19.32 0.29 -6.29
N MET A 413 -20.27 -0.62 -6.05
CA MET A 413 -20.44 -1.25 -4.72
C MET A 413 -19.23 -2.10 -4.33
N LEU A 414 -18.66 -2.87 -5.26
CA LEU A 414 -17.45 -3.65 -5.01
C LEU A 414 -16.24 -2.78 -4.64
N ARG A 415 -16.05 -1.64 -5.33
CA ARG A 415 -14.99 -0.68 -4.98
C ARG A 415 -15.19 -0.05 -3.60
N GLN A 416 -16.44 0.22 -3.21
CA GLN A 416 -16.74 0.71 -1.86
C GLN A 416 -16.45 -0.34 -0.79
N LEU A 417 -16.79 -1.60 -1.07
CA LEU A 417 -16.51 -2.72 -0.17
C LEU A 417 -14.99 -2.91 0.02
N GLU A 418 -14.23 -2.93 -1.08
CA GLU A 418 -12.77 -3.06 -1.04
C GLU A 418 -12.13 -1.92 -0.25
N LYS A 419 -12.56 -0.68 -0.48
CA LYS A 419 -12.08 0.48 0.27
C LYS A 419 -12.38 0.34 1.78
N SER A 420 -13.59 -0.09 2.12
CA SER A 420 -13.98 -0.28 3.53
C SER A 420 -13.18 -1.40 4.18
N GLN A 421 -12.88 -2.47 3.45
CA GLN A 421 -12.04 -3.57 3.91
C GLN A 421 -10.60 -3.12 4.16
N GLN A 422 -10.01 -2.33 3.25
CA GLN A 422 -8.68 -1.75 3.43
C GLN A 422 -8.63 -0.83 4.66
N GLU A 423 -9.66 -0.03 4.89
CA GLU A 423 -9.77 0.81 6.09
C GLU A 423 -9.82 -0.05 7.37
N LEU A 424 -10.57 -1.16 7.36
CA LEU A 424 -10.60 -2.12 8.48
C LEU A 424 -9.24 -2.79 8.71
N ASP A 425 -8.54 -3.21 7.67
CA ASP A 425 -7.24 -3.87 7.79
C ASP A 425 -6.18 -2.91 8.38
N VAL A 426 -6.17 -1.64 7.94
CA VAL A 426 -5.30 -0.60 8.51
C VAL A 426 -5.63 -0.34 9.98
N LEU A 427 -6.92 -0.26 10.33
CA LEU A 427 -7.35 -0.07 11.71
C LEU A 427 -6.97 -1.27 12.59
N ASN A 428 -7.16 -2.49 12.10
CA ASN A 428 -6.80 -3.71 12.83
C ASN A 428 -5.28 -3.82 13.04
N SER A 429 -4.48 -3.49 12.03
CA SER A 429 -3.01 -3.44 12.18
C SER A 429 -2.61 -2.41 13.23
N LYS A 430 -3.22 -1.21 13.21
CA LYS A 430 -2.97 -0.18 14.20
C LYS A 430 -3.39 -0.61 15.61
N ILE A 431 -4.53 -1.30 15.74
CA ILE A 431 -4.99 -1.87 17.01
C ILE A 431 -3.97 -2.89 17.51
N GLY A 432 -3.48 -3.79 16.66
CA GLY A 432 -2.45 -4.77 17.02
C GLY A 432 -1.18 -4.10 17.56
N ASN A 433 -0.66 -3.10 16.85
CA ASN A 433 0.53 -2.36 17.29
C ASN A 433 0.30 -1.65 18.64
N LEU A 434 -0.85 -1.00 18.82
CA LEU A 434 -1.19 -0.33 20.08
C LEU A 434 -1.40 -1.33 21.23
N GLN A 435 -1.95 -2.51 20.96
CA GLN A 435 -2.11 -3.57 21.95
C GLN A 435 -0.76 -4.15 22.38
N GLU A 436 0.19 -4.29 21.46
CA GLU A 436 1.55 -4.73 21.77
C GLU A 436 2.27 -3.70 22.65
N GLU A 437 2.22 -2.40 22.30
CA GLU A 437 2.74 -1.31 23.14
C GLU A 437 2.08 -1.26 24.54
N LEU A 438 0.78 -1.56 24.61
CA LEU A 438 0.04 -1.65 25.87
C LEU A 438 0.50 -2.85 26.70
N SER A 439 0.80 -3.99 26.05
CA SER A 439 1.19 -5.22 26.71
C SER A 439 2.47 -5.09 27.54
N MET A 440 3.35 -4.17 27.15
CA MET A 440 4.60 -3.87 27.83
C MET A 440 4.44 -3.11 29.16
N SER A 441 3.26 -2.56 29.46
CA SER A 441 3.03 -1.76 30.67
C SER A 441 1.71 -2.09 31.36
N GLN A 442 1.82 -2.74 32.52
CA GLN A 442 0.69 -3.16 33.35
C GLN A 442 -0.22 -1.98 33.79
N VAL A 443 0.38 -0.80 34.03
CA VAL A 443 -0.36 0.43 34.38
C VAL A 443 -1.18 0.93 33.20
N LYS A 444 -0.65 0.85 31.97
CA LYS A 444 -1.39 1.24 30.76
C LYS A 444 -2.55 0.29 30.47
N GLN A 445 -2.37 -1.02 30.71
CA GLN A 445 -3.46 -2.00 30.60
C GLN A 445 -4.61 -1.70 31.56
N GLU A 446 -4.30 -1.38 32.82
CA GLU A 446 -5.32 -1.00 33.79
C GLU A 446 -6.02 0.32 33.42
N ALA A 447 -5.26 1.29 32.90
CA ALA A 447 -5.83 2.54 32.40
C ALA A 447 -6.80 2.32 31.23
N VAL A 448 -6.44 1.49 30.24
CA VAL A 448 -7.34 1.17 29.11
C VAL A 448 -8.60 0.46 29.59
N ARG A 449 -8.49 -0.51 30.50
CA ARG A 449 -9.67 -1.17 31.09
C ARG A 449 -10.60 -0.16 31.77
N LEU A 450 -10.05 0.82 32.48
CA LEU A 450 -10.84 1.89 33.10
C LEU A 450 -11.46 2.81 32.06
N TYR A 451 -10.74 3.13 30.97
CA TYR A 451 -11.29 3.92 29.86
C TYR A 451 -12.42 3.18 29.13
N ASP A 452 -12.31 1.87 28.92
CA ASP A 452 -13.39 1.05 28.33
C ASP A 452 -14.63 1.06 29.22
N GLN A 453 -14.45 0.90 30.53
CA GLN A 453 -15.55 1.00 31.49
C GLN A 453 -16.20 2.39 31.49
N ILE A 454 -15.40 3.45 31.38
CA ILE A 454 -15.94 4.82 31.25
C ILE A 454 -16.73 4.94 29.96
N ASN A 455 -16.19 4.49 28.83
CA ASN A 455 -16.86 4.56 27.54
C ASN A 455 -18.18 3.78 27.53
N ASP A 456 -18.23 2.57 28.09
CA ASP A 456 -19.45 1.79 28.24
C ASP A 456 -20.51 2.53 29.09
N LEU A 457 -20.07 3.14 30.20
CA LEU A 457 -20.94 3.95 31.06
C LEU A 457 -21.41 5.24 30.36
N GLU A 458 -20.58 5.85 29.52
CA GLU A 458 -20.94 7.02 28.70
C GLU A 458 -21.96 6.67 27.64
N ILE A 459 -21.81 5.52 26.95
CA ILE A 459 -22.81 5.02 26.00
C ILE A 459 -24.13 4.75 26.71
N GLN A 460 -24.10 4.10 27.89
CA GLN A 460 -25.31 3.88 28.68
C GLN A 460 -25.96 5.20 29.11
N ARG A 461 -25.17 6.15 29.61
CA ARG A 461 -25.65 7.50 29.95
C ARG A 461 -26.30 8.17 28.75
N ASP A 462 -25.65 8.15 27.59
CA ASP A 462 -26.14 8.81 26.39
C ASP A 462 -27.43 8.15 25.88
N ASN A 463 -27.52 6.82 25.93
CA ASN A 463 -28.76 6.10 25.66
C ASN A 463 -29.88 6.51 26.61
N TYR A 464 -29.63 6.58 27.93
CA TYR A 464 -30.63 7.04 28.90
C TYR A 464 -31.01 8.51 28.70
N LEU A 465 -30.06 9.35 28.29
CA LEU A 465 -30.32 10.76 27.97
C LEU A 465 -31.14 10.90 26.70
N GLU A 466 -30.87 10.11 25.66
CA GLU A 466 -31.69 10.08 24.45
C GLU A 466 -33.09 9.54 24.72
N GLU A 467 -33.22 8.48 25.52
CA GLU A 467 -34.51 7.93 25.97
C GLU A 467 -35.29 8.98 26.77
N THR A 468 -34.62 9.71 27.67
CA THR A 468 -35.24 10.79 28.45
C THR A 468 -35.61 11.98 27.58
N ARG A 469 -34.79 12.35 26.59
CA ARG A 469 -35.02 13.45 25.64
C ARG A 469 -36.14 13.13 24.67
N ASN A 470 -36.28 11.85 24.32
CA ASN A 470 -37.31 11.34 23.42
C ASN A 470 -38.51 10.76 24.17
N LYS A 471 -38.76 11.16 25.44
CA LYS A 471 -40.00 10.84 26.16
C LYS A 471 -41.21 11.42 25.42
N GLN A 472 -41.75 10.63 24.52
CA GLN A 472 -42.98 10.90 23.78
C GLN A 472 -44.18 10.46 24.62
N SER A 473 -45.39 10.85 24.19
CA SER A 473 -46.58 10.28 24.82
C SER A 473 -46.62 8.76 24.53
N PRO A 474 -47.15 7.92 25.45
CA PRO A 474 -47.24 6.47 25.22
C PRO A 474 -47.98 6.08 23.92
N ALA A 475 -48.80 6.99 23.35
CA ALA A 475 -49.49 6.79 22.09
C ALA A 475 -48.57 6.99 20.87
N GLU A 476 -47.74 8.03 20.88
CA GLU A 476 -46.79 8.34 19.79
C GLU A 476 -45.64 7.33 19.75
N GLU A 477 -45.13 6.91 20.92
CA GLU A 477 -44.11 5.87 21.03
C GLU A 477 -44.63 4.53 20.48
N ARG A 478 -45.89 4.19 20.79
CA ARG A 478 -46.56 3.01 20.22
C ARG A 478 -46.69 3.10 18.71
N GLU A 479 -47.05 4.26 18.15
CA GLU A 479 -47.15 4.44 16.70
C GLU A 479 -45.78 4.31 16.01
N ARG A 480 -44.73 4.90 16.60
CA ARG A 480 -43.35 4.76 16.10
C ARG A 480 -42.89 3.31 16.13
N LEU A 481 -43.08 2.60 17.25
CA LEU A 481 -42.73 1.19 17.37
C LEU A 481 -43.52 0.32 16.39
N LEU A 482 -44.81 0.61 16.17
CA LEU A 482 -45.60 -0.10 15.15
C LEU A 482 -45.10 0.15 13.73
N LYS A 483 -44.66 1.39 13.43
CA LYS A 483 -44.06 1.73 12.14
C LYS A 483 -42.72 0.99 11.96
N GLN A 484 -41.87 1.01 12.98
CA GLN A 484 -40.60 0.29 12.98
C GLN A 484 -40.81 -1.22 12.79
N VAL A 485 -41.70 -1.85 13.58
CA VAL A 485 -42.02 -3.27 13.42
C VAL A 485 -42.55 -3.59 12.02
N LYS A 486 -43.29 -2.67 11.38
CA LYS A 486 -43.77 -2.85 10.01
C LYS A 486 -42.64 -2.77 8.99
N GLU A 487 -41.72 -1.82 9.14
CA GLU A 487 -40.52 -1.67 8.31
C GLU A 487 -39.60 -2.89 8.50
N ASP A 488 -39.28 -3.25 9.74
CA ASP A 488 -38.48 -4.42 10.10
C ASP A 488 -39.10 -5.71 9.54
N ASN A 489 -40.42 -5.90 9.65
CA ASN A 489 -41.09 -7.08 9.07
C ASN A 489 -41.01 -7.11 7.53
N GLN A 490 -41.05 -5.95 6.87
CA GLN A 490 -40.89 -5.87 5.42
C GLN A 490 -39.44 -6.18 5.02
N GLU A 491 -38.46 -5.70 5.78
CA GLU A 491 -37.05 -6.01 5.60
C GLU A 491 -36.78 -7.50 5.84
N ILE A 492 -37.27 -8.07 6.94
CA ILE A 492 -37.19 -9.51 7.25
C ILE A 492 -37.77 -10.32 6.09
N ALA A 493 -38.96 -9.98 5.58
CA ALA A 493 -39.55 -10.69 4.45
C ALA A 493 -38.69 -10.60 3.17
N SER A 494 -38.01 -9.47 2.96
CA SER A 494 -37.08 -9.31 1.84
C SER A 494 -35.80 -10.15 2.03
N LEU A 495 -35.25 -10.19 3.25
CA LEU A 495 -34.09 -10.98 3.62
C LEU A 495 -34.40 -12.48 3.57
N GLU A 496 -35.61 -12.91 3.96
CA GLU A 496 -36.06 -14.29 3.85
C GLU A 496 -36.13 -14.74 2.38
N ARG A 497 -36.63 -13.87 1.48
CA ARG A 497 -36.63 -14.16 0.04
C ARG A 497 -35.20 -14.30 -0.50
N GLN A 498 -34.31 -13.37 -0.16
CA GLN A 498 -32.90 -13.45 -0.56
C GLN A 498 -32.22 -14.69 0.03
N THR A 499 -32.53 -15.04 1.28
CA THR A 499 -32.00 -16.24 1.95
C THR A 499 -32.45 -17.50 1.23
N ASN A 500 -33.72 -17.58 0.81
CA ASN A 500 -34.22 -18.73 0.06
C ASN A 500 -33.60 -18.81 -1.34
N GLU A 501 -33.42 -17.69 -2.04
CA GLU A 501 -32.72 -17.65 -3.33
C GLU A 501 -31.25 -18.08 -3.19
N LEU A 502 -30.57 -17.65 -2.12
CA LEU A 502 -29.21 -18.09 -1.83
C LEU A 502 -29.16 -19.58 -1.46
N LYS A 503 -30.14 -20.09 -0.71
CA LYS A 503 -30.23 -21.53 -0.42
C LYS A 503 -30.42 -22.37 -1.69
N GLU A 504 -31.28 -21.93 -2.60
CA GLU A 504 -31.46 -22.60 -3.90
C GLU A 504 -30.18 -22.58 -4.74
N LYS A 505 -29.46 -21.45 -4.77
CA LYS A 505 -28.14 -21.37 -5.41
C LYS A 505 -27.11 -22.29 -4.77
N ILE A 506 -27.10 -22.39 -3.43
CA ILE A 506 -26.23 -23.32 -2.71
C ILE A 506 -26.59 -24.76 -3.08
N GLU A 507 -27.87 -25.12 -3.08
CA GLU A 507 -28.33 -26.47 -3.44
C GLU A 507 -27.93 -26.85 -4.87
N ASN A 508 -28.08 -25.92 -5.83
CA ASN A 508 -27.64 -26.11 -7.21
C ASN A 508 -26.12 -26.31 -7.31
N ILE A 509 -25.32 -25.46 -6.64
CA ILE A 509 -23.86 -25.59 -6.64
C ILE A 509 -23.43 -26.90 -5.96
N GLU A 510 -24.09 -27.29 -4.87
CA GLU A 510 -23.83 -28.57 -4.22
C GLU A 510 -24.20 -29.75 -5.13
N GLU A 511 -25.24 -29.64 -5.95
CA GLU A 511 -25.59 -30.65 -6.94
C GLU A 511 -24.56 -30.72 -8.08
N GLU A 512 -24.07 -29.58 -8.56
CA GLU A 512 -22.95 -29.51 -9.51
C GLU A 512 -21.68 -30.13 -8.93
N ILE A 513 -21.35 -29.85 -7.66
CA ILE A 513 -20.21 -30.47 -6.97
C ILE A 513 -20.41 -31.98 -6.89
N ARG A 514 -21.60 -32.46 -6.48
CA ARG A 514 -21.91 -33.90 -6.44
C ARG A 514 -21.77 -34.55 -7.82
N GLN A 515 -22.20 -33.87 -8.88
CA GLN A 515 -22.07 -34.37 -10.24
C GLN A 515 -20.59 -34.43 -10.67
N LEU A 516 -19.81 -33.40 -10.37
CA LEU A 516 -18.36 -33.39 -10.65
C LEU A 516 -17.63 -34.48 -9.86
N ASP A 517 -18.00 -34.73 -8.61
CA ASP A 517 -17.46 -35.82 -7.80
C ASP A 517 -17.77 -37.19 -8.43
N LEU A 518 -19.01 -37.39 -8.91
CA LEU A 518 -19.40 -38.59 -9.65
C LEU A 518 -18.60 -38.75 -10.96
N ASP A 519 -18.38 -37.66 -11.71
CA ASP A 519 -17.58 -37.67 -12.93
C ASP A 519 -16.09 -37.96 -12.63
N ILE A 520 -15.57 -37.47 -11.50
CA ILE A 520 -14.21 -37.78 -11.02
C ILE A 520 -14.13 -39.24 -10.61
N GLU A 521 -15.09 -39.77 -9.85
CA GLU A 521 -15.13 -41.18 -9.47
C GLU A 521 -15.27 -42.08 -10.70
N GLU A 522 -16.08 -41.71 -11.70
CA GLU A 522 -16.20 -42.46 -12.95
C GLU A 522 -14.87 -42.45 -13.75
N ASN A 523 -14.17 -41.32 -13.74
CA ASN A 523 -12.83 -41.19 -14.33
C ASN A 523 -11.73 -41.88 -13.50
N GLN A 524 -11.92 -42.12 -12.21
CA GLN A 524 -10.95 -42.85 -11.37
C GLN A 524 -11.29 -44.35 -11.23
N GLY A 525 -12.50 -44.75 -11.61
CA GLY A 525 -13.02 -46.10 -11.45
C GLY A 525 -12.59 -47.10 -12.51
N GLU A 526 -13.22 -48.28 -12.49
CA GLU A 526 -12.96 -49.40 -13.41
C GLU A 526 -13.12 -49.00 -14.88
N ARG A 527 -13.96 -48.00 -15.20
CA ARG A 527 -14.21 -47.54 -16.56
C ARG A 527 -12.94 -46.93 -17.18
N ASN A 528 -12.17 -46.14 -16.45
CA ASN A 528 -10.91 -45.59 -16.95
C ASN A 528 -9.80 -46.66 -17.04
N GLN A 529 -9.78 -47.64 -16.13
CA GLN A 529 -8.89 -48.80 -16.27
C GLN A 529 -9.22 -49.61 -17.53
N LYS A 530 -10.50 -49.93 -17.76
CA LYS A 530 -10.97 -50.59 -18.99
C LYS A 530 -10.67 -49.75 -20.24
N TYR A 531 -10.81 -48.43 -20.17
CA TYR A 531 -10.42 -47.52 -21.25
C TYR A 531 -8.91 -47.58 -21.54
N LYS A 532 -8.06 -47.56 -20.51
CA LYS A 532 -6.61 -47.74 -20.66
C LYS A 532 -6.26 -49.11 -21.26
N GLU A 533 -6.94 -50.18 -20.82
CA GLU A 533 -6.77 -51.51 -21.39
C GLU A 533 -7.21 -51.55 -22.86
N LEU A 534 -8.35 -50.94 -23.20
CA LEU A 534 -8.84 -50.84 -24.57
C LEU A 534 -7.85 -50.09 -25.46
N LYS A 535 -7.36 -48.94 -24.98
CA LYS A 535 -6.37 -48.13 -25.69
C LYS A 535 -5.07 -48.89 -25.89
N LYS A 536 -4.60 -49.62 -24.88
CA LYS A 536 -3.43 -50.50 -25.01
C LYS A 536 -3.67 -51.62 -26.03
N ARG A 537 -4.89 -52.16 -26.09
CA ARG A 537 -5.29 -53.17 -27.08
C ARG A 537 -5.33 -52.59 -28.48
N GLU A 538 -5.87 -51.38 -28.64
CA GLU A 538 -5.86 -50.62 -29.89
C GLU A 538 -4.43 -50.36 -30.36
N GLU A 539 -3.56 -49.86 -29.47
CA GLU A 539 -2.13 -49.67 -29.74
C GLU A 539 -1.46 -50.98 -30.20
N THR A 540 -1.74 -52.12 -29.55
CA THR A 540 -1.20 -53.43 -29.97
C THR A 540 -1.74 -53.91 -31.32
N ILE A 541 -2.99 -53.58 -31.64
CA ILE A 541 -3.61 -53.93 -32.93
C ILE A 541 -3.01 -53.06 -34.03
N ASP A 542 -2.83 -51.76 -33.78
CA ASP A 542 -2.20 -50.85 -34.73
C ASP A 542 -0.74 -51.23 -34.98
N GLU A 543 0.01 -51.57 -33.94
CA GLU A 543 1.38 -52.07 -34.08
C GLU A 543 1.41 -53.38 -34.90
N PHE A 544 0.48 -54.30 -34.64
CA PHE A 544 0.35 -55.51 -35.45
C PHE A 544 -0.01 -55.20 -36.90
N LEU A 545 -0.98 -54.32 -37.17
CA LEU A 545 -1.41 -53.96 -38.52
C LEU A 545 -0.29 -53.27 -39.31
N ASN A 546 0.46 -52.38 -38.67
CA ASN A 546 1.61 -51.72 -39.28
C ASN A 546 2.72 -52.72 -39.63
N ASN A 547 2.94 -53.74 -38.79
CA ASN A 547 3.97 -54.76 -38.99
C ASN A 547 3.49 -55.99 -39.78
N PHE A 548 2.20 -56.10 -40.07
CA PHE A 548 1.59 -57.29 -40.68
C PHE A 548 2.10 -57.53 -42.10
N GLU A 549 2.14 -56.49 -42.94
CA GLU A 549 2.53 -56.65 -44.34
C GLU A 549 4.02 -57.00 -44.47
N GLU A 550 4.86 -56.49 -43.56
CA GLU A 550 6.27 -56.89 -43.46
C GLU A 550 6.42 -58.35 -43.03
N SER A 551 5.75 -58.75 -41.94
CA SER A 551 5.79 -60.13 -41.41
C SER A 551 5.27 -61.15 -42.43
N LYS A 552 4.17 -60.83 -43.11
CA LYS A 552 3.61 -61.63 -44.19
C LYS A 552 4.56 -61.74 -45.39
N GLY A 553 5.26 -60.66 -45.74
CA GLY A 553 6.30 -60.68 -46.77
C GLY A 553 7.44 -61.63 -46.41
N GLN A 554 7.92 -61.57 -45.17
CA GLN A 554 8.96 -62.48 -44.67
C GLN A 554 8.52 -63.95 -44.70
N GLU A 555 7.29 -64.26 -44.28
CA GLU A 555 6.76 -65.63 -44.33
C GLU A 555 6.52 -66.12 -45.76
N MET A 556 6.06 -65.26 -46.68
CA MET A 556 5.95 -65.64 -48.10
C MET A 556 7.31 -65.95 -48.72
N GLU A 557 8.36 -65.21 -48.39
CA GLU A 557 9.70 -65.49 -48.89
C GLU A 557 10.25 -66.81 -48.30
N LYS A 558 10.03 -67.09 -47.01
CA LYS A 558 10.35 -68.40 -46.42
C LYS A 558 9.61 -69.54 -47.08
N LEU A 559 8.32 -69.36 -47.38
CA LEU A 559 7.51 -70.37 -48.05
C LEU A 559 8.04 -70.66 -49.46
N LYS A 560 8.33 -69.61 -50.24
CA LYS A 560 8.95 -69.71 -51.56
C LYS A 560 10.32 -70.38 -51.50
N GLN A 561 11.14 -70.07 -50.51
CA GLN A 561 12.43 -70.71 -50.32
C GLN A 561 12.29 -72.20 -49.96
N THR A 562 11.27 -72.54 -49.16
CA THR A 562 10.94 -73.93 -48.84
C THR A 562 10.43 -74.68 -50.08
N GLU A 563 9.58 -74.06 -50.90
CA GLU A 563 9.15 -74.63 -52.19
C GLU A 563 10.34 -74.87 -53.12
N GLN A 564 11.26 -73.92 -53.24
CA GLN A 564 12.50 -74.08 -54.00
C GLN A 564 13.35 -75.24 -53.45
N ASN A 565 13.45 -75.37 -52.13
CA ASN A 565 14.15 -76.48 -51.50
C ASN A 565 13.46 -77.82 -51.80
N ILE A 566 12.13 -77.89 -51.75
CA ILE A 566 11.37 -79.09 -52.11
C ILE A 566 11.60 -79.46 -53.57
N VAL A 567 11.54 -78.49 -54.49
CA VAL A 567 11.83 -78.73 -55.91
C VAL A 567 13.27 -79.21 -56.10
N SER A 568 14.24 -78.58 -55.42
CA SER A 568 15.63 -79.02 -55.43
C SER A 568 15.81 -80.45 -54.91
N LEU A 569 15.11 -80.81 -53.83
CA LEU A 569 15.09 -82.16 -53.27
C LEU A 569 14.40 -83.17 -54.20
N LEU A 570 13.33 -82.79 -54.88
CA LEU A 570 12.66 -83.63 -55.88
C LEU A 570 13.54 -83.83 -57.12
N GLU A 571 14.22 -82.79 -57.60
CA GLU A 571 15.23 -82.89 -58.65
C GLU A 571 16.39 -83.78 -58.20
N HIS A 572 16.88 -83.60 -56.98
CA HIS A 572 17.94 -84.42 -56.42
C HIS A 572 17.50 -85.88 -56.31
N THR A 573 16.26 -86.15 -55.89
CA THR A 573 15.69 -87.50 -55.79
C THR A 573 15.47 -88.12 -57.17
N SER A 574 15.03 -87.34 -58.15
CA SER A 574 14.93 -87.74 -59.56
C SER A 574 16.31 -88.11 -60.14
N ARG A 575 17.33 -87.26 -59.89
CA ARG A 575 18.73 -87.55 -60.22
C ARG A 575 19.25 -88.78 -59.45
N ASN A 576 18.84 -88.98 -58.19
CA ASN A 576 19.22 -90.15 -57.40
C ASN A 576 18.52 -91.43 -57.90
N MET A 577 17.30 -91.33 -58.40
CA MET A 577 16.60 -92.44 -59.07
C MET A 577 17.35 -92.85 -60.34
N SER A 578 17.86 -91.88 -61.10
CA SER A 578 18.77 -92.15 -62.23
C SER A 578 20.15 -92.67 -61.82
N ARG A 579 20.57 -92.48 -60.56
CA ARG A 579 21.74 -93.17 -59.98
C ARG A 579 21.41 -94.58 -59.50
N PHE A 580 20.16 -94.87 -59.10
CA PHE A 580 19.69 -96.21 -58.76
C PHE A 580 19.71 -97.17 -59.97
N THR A 581 19.61 -96.65 -61.19
CA THR A 581 19.83 -97.44 -62.43
C THR A 581 21.31 -97.78 -62.68
N ALA A 582 22.24 -97.19 -61.92
CA ALA A 582 23.65 -97.55 -61.90
C ALA A 582 23.98 -98.20 -60.55
N LEU A 583 23.49 -99.42 -60.34
CA LEU A 583 23.81 -100.22 -59.14
C LEU A 583 25.31 -100.59 -59.14
N PRO A 584 26.05 -100.25 -58.07
CA PRO A 584 27.49 -100.53 -57.97
C PRO A 584 27.79 -102.03 -57.85
N THR A 585 28.92 -102.44 -58.41
CA THR A 585 29.37 -103.83 -58.34
C THR A 585 29.83 -104.19 -56.92
N PRO A 586 29.88 -105.48 -56.53
CA PRO A 586 30.12 -105.91 -55.14
C PRO A 586 31.39 -105.36 -54.48
N GLN A 587 32.36 -104.91 -55.28
CA GLN A 587 33.61 -104.32 -54.81
C GLN A 587 33.47 -102.84 -54.41
N GLU A 588 32.56 -102.10 -55.05
CA GLU A 588 32.19 -100.71 -54.70
C GLU A 588 31.23 -100.66 -53.51
N LEU A 589 30.51 -101.76 -53.22
CA LEU A 589 29.70 -101.89 -52.01
C LEU A 589 30.58 -101.95 -50.75
N GLY A 590 31.78 -102.52 -50.86
CA GLY A 590 32.76 -102.57 -49.76
C GLY A 590 33.30 -101.19 -49.40
N THR A 591 33.69 -100.40 -50.41
CA THR A 591 34.14 -99.01 -50.21
C THR A 591 33.00 -98.12 -49.73
N MET A 592 31.78 -98.31 -50.22
CA MET A 592 30.60 -97.60 -49.69
C MET A 592 30.24 -97.99 -48.24
N LYS A 593 30.60 -99.20 -47.79
CA LYS A 593 30.39 -99.62 -46.40
C LYS A 593 31.38 -98.94 -45.46
N GLU A 594 32.64 -98.83 -45.88
CA GLU A 594 33.65 -98.03 -45.17
C GLU A 594 33.29 -96.54 -45.18
N ASP A 595 32.79 -96.00 -46.30
CA ASP A 595 32.28 -94.62 -46.38
C ASP A 595 31.01 -94.42 -45.55
N LEU A 596 30.17 -95.45 -45.39
CA LEU A 596 28.99 -95.40 -44.52
C LEU A 596 29.39 -95.41 -43.06
N GLU A 597 30.37 -96.23 -42.64
CA GLU A 597 30.94 -96.20 -41.29
C GLU A 597 31.64 -94.88 -41.01
N PHE A 598 32.37 -94.33 -41.99
CA PHE A 598 32.96 -93.00 -41.90
C PHE A 598 31.89 -91.91 -41.77
N LYS A 599 30.84 -91.94 -42.59
CA LYS A 599 29.72 -90.98 -42.54
C LYS A 599 28.83 -91.15 -41.32
N THR A 600 28.64 -92.35 -40.79
CA THR A 600 27.97 -92.54 -39.49
C THR A 600 28.84 -92.08 -38.33
N GLY A 601 30.17 -92.18 -38.45
CA GLY A 601 31.12 -91.52 -37.56
C GLY A 601 31.02 -90.00 -37.62
N GLU A 602 31.00 -89.40 -38.82
CA GLU A 602 30.81 -87.96 -39.02
C GLU A 602 29.41 -87.50 -38.59
N MET A 603 28.37 -88.32 -38.79
CA MET A 603 27.02 -88.04 -38.33
C MET A 603 26.95 -88.07 -36.80
N LYS A 604 27.59 -89.04 -36.13
CA LYS A 604 27.71 -89.04 -34.67
C LYS A 604 28.53 -87.86 -34.16
N LYS A 605 29.57 -87.42 -34.87
CA LYS A 605 30.27 -86.17 -34.54
C LYS A 605 29.35 -84.96 -34.74
N SER A 606 28.51 -84.95 -35.77
CA SER A 606 27.54 -83.88 -36.02
C SER A 606 26.38 -83.90 -35.00
N GLU A 607 25.96 -85.07 -34.55
CA GLU A 607 25.01 -85.28 -33.44
C GLU A 607 25.62 -84.80 -32.12
N GLN A 608 26.88 -85.14 -31.85
CA GLN A 608 27.63 -84.57 -30.72
C GLN A 608 27.84 -83.06 -30.87
N THR A 609 27.98 -82.54 -32.09
CA THR A 609 28.09 -81.10 -32.35
C THR A 609 26.75 -80.41 -32.15
N THR A 610 25.63 -81.02 -32.50
CA THR A 610 24.29 -80.45 -32.29
C THR A 610 23.86 -80.55 -30.82
N VAL A 611 24.19 -81.62 -30.12
CA VAL A 611 24.05 -81.69 -28.65
C VAL A 611 24.98 -80.69 -27.97
N GLY A 612 26.20 -80.50 -28.49
CA GLY A 612 27.12 -79.46 -28.06
C GLY A 612 26.57 -78.05 -28.29
N LEU A 613 26.00 -77.77 -29.46
CA LEU A 613 25.37 -76.51 -29.81
C LEU A 613 24.08 -76.25 -29.02
N ALA A 614 23.32 -77.29 -28.68
CA ALA A 614 22.16 -77.17 -27.81
C ALA A 614 22.60 -76.82 -26.37
N ALA A 615 23.62 -77.50 -25.85
CA ALA A 615 24.21 -77.16 -24.55
C ALA A 615 24.85 -75.76 -24.57
N GLU A 616 25.44 -75.34 -25.69
CA GLU A 616 26.00 -74.01 -25.88
C GLU A 616 24.89 -72.95 -26.02
N SER A 617 23.77 -73.28 -26.66
CA SER A 617 22.58 -72.43 -26.74
C SER A 617 21.94 -72.25 -25.37
N ASP A 618 21.79 -73.32 -24.58
CA ASP A 618 21.29 -73.23 -23.20
C ASP A 618 22.25 -72.42 -22.33
N LYS A 619 23.56 -72.59 -22.53
CA LYS A 619 24.58 -71.79 -21.86
C LYS A 619 24.52 -70.32 -22.29
N LEU A 620 24.36 -70.03 -23.58
CA LEU A 620 24.21 -68.67 -24.12
C LEU A 620 22.92 -68.01 -23.64
N GLN A 621 21.84 -68.78 -23.48
CA GLN A 621 20.59 -68.27 -22.94
C GLN A 621 20.71 -67.99 -21.44
N SER A 622 21.42 -68.85 -20.70
CA SER A 622 21.77 -68.56 -19.31
C SER A 622 22.71 -67.35 -19.18
N ASP A 623 23.66 -67.21 -20.10
CA ASP A 623 24.59 -66.08 -20.13
C ASP A 623 23.88 -64.79 -20.56
N LEU A 624 22.89 -64.86 -21.46
CA LEU A 624 22.02 -63.74 -21.82
C LEU A 624 21.22 -63.27 -20.60
N GLN A 625 20.60 -64.18 -19.83
CA GLN A 625 19.92 -63.82 -18.59
C GLN A 625 20.88 -63.19 -17.57
N LYS A 626 22.13 -63.66 -17.49
CA LYS A 626 23.15 -63.01 -16.65
C LYS A 626 23.52 -61.63 -17.18
N VAL A 627 23.61 -61.44 -18.50
CA VAL A 627 23.87 -60.15 -19.13
C VAL A 627 22.73 -59.18 -18.88
N GLU A 628 21.46 -59.61 -19.00
CA GLU A 628 20.29 -58.80 -18.66
C GLU A 628 20.30 -58.40 -17.17
N GLN A 629 20.60 -59.34 -16.27
CA GLN A 629 20.76 -59.03 -14.84
C GLN A 629 21.95 -58.10 -14.57
N LEU A 630 23.04 -58.23 -15.32
CA LEU A 630 24.18 -57.32 -15.24
C LEU A 630 23.83 -55.95 -15.80
N GLU A 631 23.01 -55.86 -16.84
CA GLU A 631 22.54 -54.60 -17.42
C GLU A 631 21.61 -53.86 -16.46
N GLU A 632 20.70 -54.58 -15.79
CA GLU A 632 19.88 -54.03 -14.71
C GLU A 632 20.76 -53.53 -13.55
N LYS A 633 21.74 -54.34 -13.11
CA LYS A 633 22.73 -53.91 -12.10
C LYS A 633 23.55 -52.72 -12.55
N ILE A 634 24.04 -52.70 -13.78
CA ILE A 634 24.81 -51.59 -14.34
C ILE A 634 23.93 -50.34 -14.35
N ASN A 635 22.66 -50.43 -14.76
CA ASN A 635 21.75 -49.29 -14.73
C ASN A 635 21.53 -48.77 -13.31
N THR A 636 21.35 -49.65 -12.32
CA THR A 636 21.26 -49.24 -10.91
C THR A 636 22.56 -48.60 -10.40
N GLU A 637 23.71 -49.17 -10.73
CA GLU A 637 25.03 -48.62 -10.41
C GLU A 637 25.27 -47.27 -11.12
N LEU A 638 24.78 -47.09 -12.35
CA LEU A 638 24.90 -45.86 -13.12
C LEU A 638 24.04 -44.75 -12.50
N VAL A 639 22.83 -45.08 -12.05
CA VAL A 639 21.98 -44.16 -11.27
C VAL A 639 22.65 -43.79 -9.95
N MET A 640 23.14 -44.78 -9.19
CA MET A 640 23.86 -44.54 -7.94
C MET A 640 25.14 -43.72 -8.16
N LEU A 641 25.91 -43.98 -9.21
CA LEU A 641 27.10 -43.22 -9.56
C LEU A 641 26.77 -41.80 -10.00
N LYS A 642 25.65 -41.57 -10.70
CA LYS A 642 25.17 -40.22 -11.03
C LYS A 642 24.78 -39.45 -9.77
N GLU A 643 24.04 -40.06 -8.85
CA GLU A 643 23.72 -39.45 -7.56
C GLU A 643 24.98 -39.18 -6.74
N LYS A 644 25.94 -40.12 -6.74
CA LYS A 644 27.23 -39.96 -6.07
C LYS A 644 28.07 -38.84 -6.71
N THR A 645 28.01 -38.68 -8.03
CA THR A 645 28.72 -37.60 -8.73
C THR A 645 28.08 -36.26 -8.40
N ALA A 646 26.75 -36.16 -8.42
CA ALA A 646 26.04 -34.94 -8.03
C ALA A 646 26.29 -34.54 -6.57
N THR A 647 26.32 -35.52 -5.66
CA THR A 647 26.69 -35.27 -4.25
C THR A 647 28.16 -34.87 -4.12
N MET A 648 29.08 -35.52 -4.83
CA MET A 648 30.49 -35.11 -4.85
C MET A 648 30.71 -33.72 -5.48
N GLU A 649 29.96 -33.32 -6.51
CA GLU A 649 30.02 -31.98 -7.10
C GLU A 649 29.57 -30.92 -6.09
N LYS A 650 28.48 -31.19 -5.36
CA LYS A 650 28.00 -30.34 -4.27
C LYS A 650 29.00 -30.29 -3.12
N GLU A 651 29.60 -31.42 -2.76
CA GLU A 651 30.64 -31.49 -1.75
C GLU A 651 31.91 -30.75 -2.18
N LEU A 652 32.32 -30.84 -3.46
CA LEU A 652 33.47 -30.10 -4.00
C LEU A 652 33.27 -28.59 -3.89
N GLU A 653 32.04 -28.10 -4.09
CA GLU A 653 31.71 -26.68 -3.89
C GLU A 653 31.89 -26.29 -2.41
N ILE A 654 31.44 -27.13 -1.47
CA ILE A 654 31.62 -26.90 -0.02
C ILE A 654 33.10 -26.98 0.38
N TYR A 655 33.84 -27.97 -0.12
CA TYR A 655 35.27 -28.16 0.18
C TYR A 655 36.17 -27.19 -0.58
N SER A 656 35.67 -26.47 -1.59
CA SER A 656 36.42 -25.44 -2.30
C SER A 656 36.77 -24.26 -1.38
N ASP A 657 35.93 -23.99 -0.38
CA ASP A 657 36.18 -22.98 0.65
C ASP A 657 36.71 -23.62 1.94
N LEU A 658 37.97 -24.04 1.89
CA LEU A 658 38.73 -24.58 3.03
C LEU A 658 38.79 -23.62 4.23
N SER A 659 38.67 -22.32 4.00
CA SER A 659 38.67 -21.27 5.01
C SER A 659 37.40 -21.32 5.85
N SER A 660 36.24 -21.27 5.19
CA SER A 660 34.93 -21.33 5.85
C SER A 660 34.73 -22.65 6.58
N LEU A 661 35.14 -23.77 5.98
CA LEU A 661 35.01 -25.09 6.62
C LEU A 661 35.86 -25.20 7.90
N LYS A 662 37.07 -24.62 7.88
CA LYS A 662 37.94 -24.58 9.07
C LYS A 662 37.36 -23.70 10.17
N GLU A 663 36.72 -22.59 9.80
CA GLU A 663 36.06 -21.69 10.74
C GLU A 663 34.82 -22.34 11.36
N GLU A 664 34.00 -23.03 10.58
CA GLU A 664 32.86 -23.80 11.10
C GLU A 664 33.29 -24.95 12.01
N ALA A 665 34.36 -25.67 11.66
CA ALA A 665 34.90 -26.72 12.50
C ALA A 665 35.45 -26.18 13.84
N GLU A 666 36.15 -25.05 13.82
CA GLU A 666 36.59 -24.33 15.03
C GLU A 666 35.40 -23.87 15.88
N LYS A 667 34.37 -23.31 15.24
CA LYS A 667 33.13 -22.85 15.90
C LYS A 667 32.38 -24.02 16.55
N LYS A 668 32.27 -25.15 15.86
CA LYS A 668 31.63 -26.36 16.38
C LYS A 668 32.45 -26.97 17.53
N ARG A 669 33.79 -26.95 17.42
CA ARG A 669 34.69 -27.39 18.50
C ARG A 669 34.51 -26.54 19.76
N ARG A 670 34.42 -25.20 19.62
CA ARG A 670 34.16 -24.29 20.73
C ARG A 670 32.80 -24.57 21.36
N LYS A 671 31.74 -24.64 20.55
CA LYS A 671 30.39 -24.94 21.03
C LYS A 671 30.30 -26.25 21.82
N LEU A 672 30.92 -27.33 21.31
CA LEU A 672 30.95 -28.60 22.04
C LEU A 672 31.76 -28.54 23.34
N MET A 673 32.77 -27.67 23.41
CA MET A 673 33.56 -27.46 24.62
C MET A 673 32.76 -26.69 25.67
N ASP A 674 31.99 -25.70 25.24
CA ASP A 674 31.07 -24.93 26.09
C ASP A 674 29.92 -25.80 26.59
N ASP A 675 29.33 -26.62 25.72
CA ASP A 675 28.29 -27.60 26.08
C ASP A 675 28.81 -28.61 27.10
N ARG A 676 30.05 -29.09 26.95
CA ARG A 676 30.69 -29.97 27.94
C ARG A 676 30.80 -29.30 29.30
N VAL A 677 31.18 -28.02 29.35
CA VAL A 677 31.27 -27.25 30.60
C VAL A 677 29.88 -27.02 31.20
N SER A 678 28.88 -26.68 30.39
CA SER A 678 27.51 -26.45 30.86
C SER A 678 26.89 -27.72 31.44
N LEU A 679 27.07 -28.86 30.77
CA LEU A 679 26.60 -30.17 31.25
C LEU A 679 27.30 -30.58 32.54
N GLN A 680 28.59 -30.27 32.68
CA GLN A 680 29.34 -30.54 33.90
C GLN A 680 28.84 -29.68 35.08
N ARG A 681 28.56 -28.39 34.84
CA ARG A 681 27.91 -27.51 35.85
C ARG A 681 26.53 -28.04 36.23
N ARG A 682 25.71 -28.44 35.25
CA ARG A 682 24.35 -28.95 35.48
C ARG A 682 24.35 -30.24 36.31
N ARG A 683 25.29 -31.15 36.03
CA ARG A 683 25.53 -32.35 36.85
C ARG A 683 25.88 -32.00 38.30
N ASP A 684 26.75 -31.02 38.51
CA ASP A 684 27.20 -30.64 39.85
C ASP A 684 26.10 -29.91 40.64
N THR A 685 25.28 -29.09 39.98
CA THR A 685 24.08 -28.48 40.56
C THR A 685 23.05 -29.53 40.94
N PHE A 686 22.80 -30.51 40.06
CA PHE A 686 21.88 -31.62 40.35
C PHE A 686 22.37 -32.46 41.54
N LYS A 687 23.69 -32.65 41.67
CA LYS A 687 24.28 -33.33 42.82
C LYS A 687 24.02 -32.57 44.13
N LYS A 688 24.08 -31.24 44.12
CA LYS A 688 23.77 -30.39 45.28
C LYS A 688 22.29 -30.45 45.65
N THR A 689 21.37 -30.38 44.69
CA THR A 689 19.94 -30.49 44.97
C THR A 689 19.55 -31.87 45.51
N MET A 690 20.16 -32.93 44.99
CA MET A 690 19.99 -34.30 45.52
C MET A 690 20.42 -34.41 47.00
N GLN A 691 21.54 -33.76 47.36
CA GLN A 691 22.01 -33.70 48.76
C GLN A 691 21.03 -32.93 49.66
N GLN A 692 20.50 -31.80 49.20
CA GLN A 692 19.49 -31.04 49.95
C GLN A 692 18.19 -31.82 50.16
N LEU A 693 17.71 -32.51 49.13
CA LEU A 693 16.53 -33.40 49.22
C LEU A 693 16.74 -34.51 50.26
N THR A 694 17.95 -35.08 50.32
CA THR A 694 18.30 -36.10 51.31
C THR A 694 18.25 -35.52 52.74
N ILE A 695 18.76 -34.29 52.93
CA ILE A 695 18.70 -33.58 54.23
C ILE A 695 17.25 -33.29 54.62
N ILE A 696 16.43 -32.80 53.68
CA ILE A 696 15.00 -32.54 53.93
C ILE A 696 14.30 -33.83 54.34
N ASN A 697 14.49 -34.93 53.60
CA ASN A 697 13.86 -36.21 53.92
C ASN A 697 14.26 -36.71 55.33
N THR A 698 15.51 -36.52 55.72
CA THR A 698 15.99 -36.86 57.07
C THR A 698 15.27 -36.04 58.14
N LYS A 699 15.09 -34.73 57.93
CA LYS A 699 14.33 -33.85 58.84
C LYS A 699 12.84 -34.18 58.88
N THR A 700 12.24 -34.59 57.77
CA THR A 700 10.82 -34.99 57.73
C THR A 700 10.56 -36.25 58.55
N MET A 701 11.53 -37.17 58.63
CA MET A 701 11.45 -38.36 59.48
C MET A 701 11.55 -38.04 60.99
N GLU A 702 12.13 -36.89 61.37
CA GLU A 702 12.23 -36.46 62.78
C GLU A 702 10.95 -35.77 63.30
N CYS A 703 10.02 -35.36 62.43
CA CYS A 703 8.75 -34.73 62.81
C CYS A 703 7.71 -35.77 63.27
N ASP A 704 7.41 -35.82 64.58
CA ASP A 704 6.42 -36.75 65.16
C ASP A 704 4.97 -36.31 64.87
N TYR A 705 4.47 -36.73 63.71
CA TYR A 705 3.08 -36.51 63.25
C TYR A 705 2.01 -37.01 64.24
N ARG A 706 2.33 -37.94 65.15
CA ARG A 706 1.35 -38.47 66.12
C ARG A 706 0.92 -37.43 67.15
N ALA A 707 1.84 -36.56 67.58
CA ALA A 707 1.53 -35.54 68.58
C ALA A 707 0.55 -34.49 68.02
N ILE A 708 0.75 -34.09 66.76
CA ILE A 708 -0.11 -33.13 66.06
C ILE A 708 -1.48 -33.76 65.78
N SER A 709 -1.52 -35.01 65.31
CA SER A 709 -2.77 -35.74 65.03
C SER A 709 -3.63 -35.95 66.30
N LYS A 710 -3.01 -36.27 67.45
CA LYS A 710 -3.73 -36.36 68.73
C LYS A 710 -4.37 -35.04 69.15
N ARG A 711 -3.67 -33.93 68.93
CA ARG A 711 -4.15 -32.59 69.29
C ARG A 711 -5.36 -32.19 68.45
N VAL A 712 -5.33 -32.48 67.15
CA VAL A 712 -6.46 -32.26 66.23
C VAL A 712 -7.65 -33.16 66.61
N SER A 713 -7.41 -34.43 66.93
CA SER A 713 -8.47 -35.38 67.32
C SER A 713 -9.15 -34.98 68.64
N SER A 714 -8.40 -34.44 69.60
CA SER A 714 -8.94 -33.89 70.85
C SER A 714 -9.92 -32.75 70.60
N VAL A 715 -9.56 -31.80 69.74
CA VAL A 715 -10.41 -30.64 69.41
C VAL A 715 -11.71 -31.08 68.73
N ILE A 716 -11.64 -32.09 67.85
CA ILE A 716 -12.83 -32.66 67.20
C ILE A 716 -13.75 -33.34 68.23
N SER A 717 -13.19 -34.06 69.20
CA SER A 717 -13.97 -34.70 70.26
C SER A 717 -14.67 -33.67 71.15
N ASP A 718 -13.99 -32.60 71.53
CA ASP A 718 -14.57 -31.53 72.35
C ASP A 718 -15.74 -30.86 71.62
N PHE A 719 -15.58 -30.60 70.32
CA PHE A 719 -16.63 -30.02 69.48
C PHE A 719 -17.88 -30.92 69.38
N ASN A 720 -17.68 -32.24 69.19
CA ASN A 720 -18.77 -33.20 69.14
C ASN A 720 -19.52 -33.31 70.48
N THR A 721 -18.80 -33.18 71.60
CA THR A 721 -19.42 -33.22 72.94
C THR A 721 -20.31 -31.99 73.19
N ILE A 722 -19.91 -30.82 72.69
CA ILE A 722 -20.71 -29.59 72.73
C ILE A 722 -21.98 -29.75 71.90
N LEU A 723 -21.87 -30.31 70.69
CA LEU A 723 -23.01 -30.59 69.82
C LEU A 723 -24.02 -31.55 70.46
N GLN A 724 -23.57 -32.63 71.09
CA GLN A 724 -24.46 -33.56 71.78
C GLN A 724 -25.20 -32.93 72.96
N LYS A 725 -24.54 -32.04 73.74
CA LYS A 725 -25.21 -31.28 74.80
C LYS A 725 -26.31 -30.36 74.28
N GLN A 726 -26.09 -29.71 73.14
CA GLN A 726 -27.12 -28.86 72.51
C GLN A 726 -28.30 -29.68 71.98
N MET A 727 -28.06 -30.89 71.47
CA MET A 727 -29.12 -31.77 70.97
C MET A 727 -29.96 -32.38 72.10
N ALA A 728 -29.35 -32.75 73.24
CA ALA A 728 -30.05 -33.29 74.41
C ALA A 728 -30.91 -32.24 75.15
N GLY A 729 -30.58 -30.94 75.05
CA GLY A 729 -31.39 -29.86 75.60
C GLY A 729 -32.68 -29.55 74.83
N LYS A 730 -32.84 -30.08 73.60
CA LYS A 730 -34.01 -29.84 72.73
C LYS A 730 -35.13 -30.88 72.84
N THR A 731 -34.97 -31.94 73.64
CA THR A 731 -35.98 -33.01 73.80
C THR A 731 -36.82 -32.87 75.08
N SER A 732 -36.68 -31.75 75.79
CA SER A 732 -37.43 -31.40 77.00
C SER A 732 -38.04 -29.99 76.86
N MET A 733 -38.86 -29.79 75.84
CA MET A 733 -39.92 -28.78 75.81
C MET A 733 -40.97 -29.14 74.77
#